data_AF-M1WDC7-F1
#
_entry.id   AF-M1WDC7-F1
#
_cell.length_a   1.000
_cell.length_b   1.000
_cell.length_c   1.000
_cell.angle_alpha   90.00
_cell.angle_beta   90.00
_cell.angle_gamma   90.00
#
_symmetry.space_group_name_H-M   'P 1'
#
loop_
_entity.id
_entity.type
_entity.pdbx_description
1 polymer ?
#
loop_
_entity_poly.entity_id
_entity_poly.type
_entity_poly.pdbx_seq_one_letter_code
_entity_poly.pdbx_strand_id
1 'polypeptide(L)'
;MADNKVYRASTTAPVNIAVVKYWGKRDAKLNLPTNSSLSVTLSQADLRTLTTASCSASYKDGDSLTLNGELSDISGARTQACFRELRARRAALEASDSALPKLSAMPLKLVSENNFPTAAGLASSAAGFAALVQAIANLYELPDSPSELSLIARQGSGSACRSLFGGYVAWRMGEKEDGSDSMADLVAPASHWPNMRALILVASAAKKGVSSTSGMQQTVATSGLFQQRISQIVPANMKTMEEAVHAKDFAKFAEVTMRESNSFHACCADTYPPIFYMNDVSRAAIRAVESINAAAGKAIAAYTFDAGPNCVVYYLQEDESAVLGAFADVLRGISGWKEGSAQVKSGVKLEDGITSILKDGVSRVIMTSVGEGPLKTDEYLVGEDGQPRIIATRRVLEKQHLGWTASRHRLTLLAHMEKHALEIEPSGPHRPVGIAELINKNHDVEVTELDRSGNVQRRWLHRPFDAVIVLQSKDARKGFLATSLREWKKALYDAFLPVGYPHSVSRDYIAYQTYDSLQAFFSTITSLLASRALLEGLGVGDANSSATFALLITILKDAMSRIATIAFAHRFGLRIEPDAKRYRFLADIFNDTAFFLELCSPYLASSGKLAVLAVGEALRALCGVAAGASKAALSVHFAKHDNLAELNAKEASQETAVGLVGLLVGTMVVKVVQDPASVVYLMIVLVLAHLWMNYLGVRSVCMTTLNRQRATILFQEYMMTGVVLTPEQVAQRERIVFWVPVVCNREGQDIARVEFASTYREAAMHGAQDTVDVVDGPMHTSFIISPRGRRLARIKMVLWAGCEPKHAILAWFHAMEDAWEMKKDYKKTLLLEGRHAEDEELWTLMKERGWNLQTQAFETCAPIRLRVQSVVYKDK
;
A
#
# COMPACT_ATOMS: atom_id res chain seq x y z
N MET A 1 -27.52 -39.54 13.13
CA MET A 1 -26.98 -38.77 12.00
C MET A 1 -26.57 -37.42 12.54
N ALA A 2 -25.33 -36.97 12.33
CA ALA A 2 -24.95 -35.61 12.73
C ALA A 2 -25.84 -34.63 11.94
N ASP A 3 -26.51 -33.73 12.65
CA ASP A 3 -27.40 -32.74 12.03
C ASP A 3 -26.55 -31.81 11.16
N ASN A 4 -26.59 -32.00 9.84
CA ASN A 4 -25.85 -31.20 8.85
C ASN A 4 -26.54 -29.84 8.58
N LYS A 5 -27.53 -29.48 9.39
CA LYS A 5 -28.29 -28.24 9.25
C LYS A 5 -27.37 -27.03 9.45
N VAL A 6 -27.40 -26.14 8.46
CA VAL A 6 -26.74 -24.84 8.50
C VAL A 6 -27.69 -23.82 9.10
N TYR A 7 -27.30 -23.24 10.23
CA TYR A 7 -27.97 -22.09 10.83
C TYR A 7 -27.35 -20.83 10.25
N ARG A 8 -28.15 -19.85 9.84
CA ARG A 8 -27.66 -18.57 9.27
C ARG A 8 -28.52 -17.38 9.66
N ALA A 9 -27.89 -16.24 9.84
CA ALA A 9 -28.55 -14.94 9.96
C ALA A 9 -27.77 -13.90 9.16
N SER A 10 -28.47 -12.96 8.53
CA SER A 10 -27.86 -11.89 7.75
C SER A 10 -28.31 -10.53 8.27
N THR A 11 -27.38 -9.58 8.28
CA THR A 11 -27.58 -8.23 8.81
C THR A 11 -26.86 -7.22 7.93
N THR A 12 -27.53 -6.11 7.64
CA THR A 12 -26.86 -4.90 7.14
C THR A 12 -26.53 -3.96 8.30
N ALA A 13 -25.36 -3.34 8.29
CA ALA A 13 -25.00 -2.31 9.26
C ALA A 13 -24.55 -1.00 8.58
N PRO A 14 -24.88 0.16 9.17
CA PRO A 14 -24.53 1.46 8.63
C PRO A 14 -23.09 1.89 8.93
N VAL A 15 -22.59 2.79 8.09
CA VAL A 15 -21.44 3.64 8.42
C VAL A 15 -21.89 4.76 9.35
N ASN A 16 -21.02 5.18 10.28
CA ASN A 16 -21.20 6.41 11.06
C ASN A 16 -20.03 7.36 10.84
N ILE A 17 -20.27 8.67 10.92
CA ILE A 17 -19.25 9.71 10.81
C ILE A 17 -19.23 10.53 12.10
N ALA A 18 -18.06 10.64 12.72
CA ALA A 18 -17.90 11.34 13.99
C ALA A 18 -17.97 12.86 13.79
N VAL A 19 -18.79 13.54 14.58
CA VAL A 19 -18.86 15.01 14.67
C VAL A 19 -18.14 15.53 15.91
N VAL A 20 -18.00 14.69 16.95
CA VAL A 20 -17.03 14.85 18.04
C VAL A 20 -16.06 13.67 17.96
N LYS A 21 -14.76 13.93 17.83
CA LYS A 21 -13.83 12.93 17.28
C LYS A 21 -13.27 11.99 18.33
N TYR A 22 -13.33 10.70 18.03
CA TYR A 22 -12.55 9.67 18.72
C TYR A 22 -11.12 9.64 18.16
N TRP A 23 -10.13 9.92 19.01
CA TRP A 23 -8.72 9.78 18.68
C TRP A 23 -7.93 9.54 19.96
N GLY A 24 -7.28 8.37 20.06
CA GLY A 24 -6.45 7.98 21.21
C GLY A 24 -7.11 6.92 22.08
N LYS A 25 -6.31 5.96 22.57
CA LYS A 25 -6.76 4.90 23.47
C LYS A 25 -6.02 4.98 24.79
N ARG A 26 -6.77 4.98 25.89
CA ARG A 26 -6.22 4.75 27.23
C ARG A 26 -5.92 3.27 27.47
N ASP A 27 -6.68 2.38 26.84
CA ASP A 27 -6.42 0.93 26.83
C ASP A 27 -6.57 0.38 25.41
N ALA A 28 -5.46 -0.15 24.86
CA ALA A 28 -5.44 -0.69 23.51
C ALA A 28 -6.03 -2.11 23.39
N LYS A 29 -6.02 -2.89 24.47
CA LYS A 29 -6.52 -4.27 24.52
C LYS A 29 -8.04 -4.30 24.55
N LEU A 30 -8.64 -3.44 25.37
CA LEU A 30 -10.10 -3.30 25.53
C LEU A 30 -10.71 -2.25 24.58
N ASN A 31 -9.87 -1.56 23.79
CA ASN A 31 -10.24 -0.42 22.95
C ASN A 31 -10.95 0.70 23.74
N LEU A 32 -10.45 1.05 24.92
CA LEU A 32 -11.02 2.14 25.72
C LEU A 32 -10.45 3.49 25.26
N PRO A 33 -11.31 4.49 24.99
CA PRO A 33 -10.87 5.74 24.40
C PRO A 33 -10.36 6.70 25.47
N THR A 34 -9.55 7.68 25.07
CA THR A 34 -9.12 8.79 25.94
C THR A 34 -10.23 9.81 26.21
N ASN A 35 -11.26 9.84 25.35
CA ASN A 35 -12.38 10.76 25.44
C ASN A 35 -13.65 10.15 24.82
N SER A 36 -14.82 10.64 25.21
CA SER A 36 -16.08 10.29 24.57
C SER A 36 -16.13 10.85 23.13
N SER A 37 -17.01 10.31 22.29
CA SER A 37 -17.20 10.77 20.91
C SER A 37 -18.67 10.71 20.52
N LEU A 38 -19.07 11.47 19.50
CA LEU A 38 -20.45 11.51 18.99
C LEU A 38 -20.42 11.44 17.47
N SER A 39 -21.29 10.62 16.88
CA SER A 39 -21.41 10.44 15.43
C SER A 39 -22.84 10.51 14.93
N VAL A 40 -22.99 10.83 13.64
CA VAL A 40 -24.24 10.65 12.90
C VAL A 40 -24.14 9.35 12.11
N THR A 41 -25.10 8.46 12.29
CA THR A 41 -25.26 7.23 11.51
C THR A 41 -25.84 7.57 10.13
N LEU A 42 -25.20 7.07 9.07
CA LEU A 42 -25.59 7.32 7.69
C LEU A 42 -26.59 6.28 7.18
N SER A 43 -27.41 6.67 6.20
CA SER A 43 -28.41 5.78 5.59
C SER A 43 -27.79 4.56 4.90
N GLN A 44 -28.28 3.38 5.28
CA GLN A 44 -27.91 2.10 4.67
C GLN A 44 -28.36 1.96 3.21
N ALA A 45 -29.29 2.81 2.76
CA ALA A 45 -29.67 2.88 1.35
C ALA A 45 -28.48 3.28 0.46
N ASP A 46 -27.55 4.09 1.00
CA ASP A 46 -26.40 4.59 0.27
C ASP A 46 -25.11 3.85 0.66
N LEU A 47 -24.87 3.64 1.97
CA LEU A 47 -23.64 3.05 2.50
C LEU A 47 -23.95 1.98 3.55
N ARG A 48 -23.69 0.71 3.21
CA ARG A 48 -23.91 -0.43 4.12
C ARG A 48 -22.85 -1.52 3.97
N THR A 49 -22.61 -2.21 5.08
CA THR A 49 -21.98 -3.53 5.10
C THR A 49 -23.06 -4.59 5.26
N LEU A 50 -23.11 -5.60 4.40
CA LEU A 50 -23.95 -6.78 4.55
C LEU A 50 -23.07 -7.93 5.06
N THR A 51 -23.47 -8.56 6.15
CA THR A 51 -22.78 -9.74 6.70
C THR A 51 -23.78 -10.86 6.97
N THR A 52 -23.50 -12.03 6.41
CA THR A 52 -24.16 -13.27 6.80
C THR A 52 -23.24 -14.07 7.72
N ALA A 53 -23.71 -14.33 8.94
CA ALA A 53 -23.09 -15.27 9.85
C ALA A 53 -23.82 -16.62 9.76
N SER A 54 -23.07 -17.72 9.73
CA SER A 54 -23.63 -19.07 9.76
C SER A 54 -22.83 -19.99 10.66
N CYS A 55 -23.46 -21.02 11.22
CA CYS A 55 -22.77 -22.09 11.91
C CYS A 55 -23.39 -23.45 11.61
N SER A 56 -22.55 -24.49 11.66
CA SER A 56 -22.97 -25.87 11.42
C SER A 56 -21.93 -26.83 12.00
N ALA A 57 -22.38 -27.98 12.50
CA ALA A 57 -21.50 -29.09 12.86
C ALA A 57 -20.77 -29.70 11.64
N SER A 58 -21.25 -29.44 10.42
CA SER A 58 -20.62 -29.92 9.17
C SER A 58 -19.38 -29.11 8.75
N TYR A 59 -19.14 -27.94 9.36
CA TYR A 59 -17.98 -27.11 9.05
C TYR A 59 -16.72 -27.68 9.71
N LYS A 60 -15.81 -28.26 8.92
CA LYS A 60 -14.61 -28.94 9.44
C LYS A 60 -13.39 -28.03 9.64
N ASP A 61 -13.36 -26.88 8.97
CA ASP A 61 -12.20 -25.99 8.89
C ASP A 61 -12.15 -24.92 10.00
N GLY A 62 -13.03 -25.02 11.01
CA GLY A 62 -13.14 -24.04 12.08
C GLY A 62 -13.81 -22.73 11.64
N ASP A 63 -13.54 -21.65 12.39
CA ASP A 63 -14.11 -20.35 12.12
C ASP A 63 -13.48 -19.72 10.87
N SER A 64 -14.25 -19.00 10.06
CA SER A 64 -13.73 -18.28 8.91
C SER A 64 -14.53 -17.02 8.59
N LEU A 65 -13.87 -16.06 7.95
CA LEU A 65 -14.46 -14.83 7.44
C LEU A 65 -14.02 -14.60 6.00
N THR A 66 -14.96 -14.46 5.08
CA THR A 66 -14.72 -13.98 3.72
C THR A 66 -15.21 -12.54 3.62
N LEU A 67 -14.33 -11.60 3.25
CA LEU A 67 -14.65 -10.19 3.08
C LEU A 67 -14.48 -9.79 1.61
N ASN A 68 -15.56 -9.33 0.97
CA ASN A 68 -15.59 -8.97 -0.45
C ASN A 68 -15.03 -10.07 -1.39
N GLY A 69 -15.30 -11.34 -1.07
CA GLY A 69 -14.87 -12.50 -1.86
C GLY A 69 -13.48 -13.04 -1.52
N GLU A 70 -12.70 -12.37 -0.65
CA GLU A 70 -11.38 -12.83 -0.22
C GLU A 70 -11.39 -13.35 1.22
N LEU A 71 -10.61 -14.40 1.51
CA LEU A 71 -10.50 -14.93 2.87
C LEU A 71 -9.73 -13.94 3.75
N SER A 72 -10.35 -13.52 4.86
CA SER A 72 -9.76 -12.61 5.83
C SER A 72 -9.16 -13.39 7.00
N ASP A 73 -8.02 -12.92 7.50
CA ASP A 73 -7.44 -13.44 8.73
C ASP A 73 -8.32 -13.07 9.94
N ILE A 74 -8.75 -14.09 10.69
CA ILE A 74 -9.54 -13.96 11.91
C ILE A 74 -8.73 -14.28 13.18
N SER A 75 -7.45 -14.65 13.06
CA SER A 75 -6.60 -14.99 14.20
C SER A 75 -6.26 -13.80 15.08
N GLY A 76 -6.46 -12.58 14.57
CA GLY A 76 -6.25 -11.34 15.30
C GLY A 76 -7.09 -11.22 16.57
N ALA A 77 -6.48 -10.68 17.64
CA ALA A 77 -7.07 -10.57 18.97
C ALA A 77 -8.44 -9.85 19.00
N ARG A 78 -8.67 -8.90 18.09
CA ARG A 78 -9.92 -8.12 18.00
C ARG A 78 -11.11 -8.98 17.58
N THR A 79 -10.95 -9.75 16.50
CA THR A 79 -11.99 -10.64 15.98
C THR A 79 -12.25 -11.79 16.95
N GLN A 80 -11.17 -12.38 17.48
CA GLN A 80 -11.27 -13.45 18.49
C GLN A 80 -11.97 -12.98 19.78
N ALA A 81 -11.75 -11.73 20.20
CA ALA A 81 -12.49 -11.14 21.31
C ALA A 81 -14.00 -11.09 21.03
N CYS A 82 -14.42 -10.59 19.85
CA CYS A 82 -15.84 -10.58 19.49
C CYS A 82 -16.45 -12.00 19.49
N PHE A 83 -15.78 -12.97 18.87
CA PHE A 83 -16.29 -14.34 18.82
C PHE A 83 -16.42 -14.97 20.21
N ARG A 84 -15.41 -14.79 21.06
CA ARG A 84 -15.43 -15.32 22.43
C ARG A 84 -16.58 -14.74 23.25
N GLU A 85 -16.76 -13.42 23.25
CA GLU A 85 -17.84 -12.79 24.02
C GLU A 85 -19.23 -13.21 23.51
N LEU A 86 -19.43 -13.28 22.19
CA LEU A 86 -20.71 -13.70 21.59
C LEU A 86 -21.02 -15.18 21.86
N ARG A 87 -20.02 -16.06 21.75
CA ARG A 87 -20.16 -17.47 22.09
C ARG A 87 -20.45 -17.67 23.57
N ALA A 88 -19.81 -16.91 24.45
CA ALA A 88 -20.05 -16.99 25.89
C ALA A 88 -21.50 -16.64 26.23
N ARG A 89 -22.06 -15.58 25.63
CA ARG A 89 -23.48 -15.21 25.79
C ARG A 89 -24.42 -16.29 25.25
N ARG A 90 -24.12 -16.84 24.07
CA ARG A 90 -24.91 -17.95 23.51
C ARG A 90 -24.85 -19.21 24.37
N ALA A 91 -23.67 -19.57 24.88
CA ALA A 91 -23.48 -20.73 25.75
C ALA A 91 -24.26 -20.58 27.07
N ALA A 92 -24.36 -19.37 27.62
CA ALA A 92 -25.19 -19.10 28.79
C ALA A 92 -26.69 -19.34 28.51
N LEU A 93 -27.20 -18.90 27.35
CA LEU A 93 -28.59 -19.17 26.94
C LEU A 93 -28.84 -20.68 26.78
N GLU A 94 -27.93 -21.38 26.10
CA GLU A 94 -27.98 -22.84 25.90
C GLU A 94 -27.86 -23.64 27.20
N ALA A 95 -27.22 -23.08 28.24
CA ALA A 95 -27.16 -23.69 29.56
C ALA A 95 -28.46 -23.47 30.35
N SER A 96 -29.15 -22.34 30.13
CA SER A 96 -30.43 -22.01 30.75
C SER A 96 -31.63 -22.73 30.13
N ASP A 97 -31.56 -23.08 28.84
CA ASP A 97 -32.60 -23.82 28.12
C ASP A 97 -31.96 -24.96 27.31
N SER A 98 -32.20 -26.21 27.76
CA SER A 98 -31.67 -27.42 27.14
C SER A 98 -32.33 -27.76 25.80
N ALA A 99 -33.47 -27.15 25.46
CA ALA A 99 -34.14 -27.34 24.17
C ALA A 99 -33.45 -26.57 23.03
N LEU A 100 -32.61 -25.57 23.35
CA LEU A 100 -31.90 -24.78 22.35
C LEU A 100 -30.78 -25.57 21.66
N PRO A 101 -30.58 -25.39 20.34
CA PRO A 101 -29.46 -25.99 19.62
C PRO A 101 -28.13 -25.44 20.15
N LYS A 102 -27.10 -26.30 20.24
CA LYS A 102 -25.77 -25.96 20.77
C LYS A 102 -24.90 -25.23 19.74
N LEU A 103 -25.38 -24.06 19.28
CA LEU A 103 -24.74 -23.21 18.29
C LEU A 103 -23.40 -22.64 18.77
N SER A 104 -23.23 -22.37 20.08
CA SER A 104 -22.01 -21.77 20.64
C SER A 104 -20.74 -22.60 20.41
N ALA A 105 -20.88 -23.92 20.31
CA ALA A 105 -19.81 -24.87 20.08
C ALA A 105 -19.54 -25.14 18.59
N MET A 106 -20.45 -24.75 17.71
CA MET A 106 -20.31 -24.96 16.27
C MET A 106 -19.31 -23.97 15.67
N PRO A 107 -18.57 -24.35 14.62
CA PRO A 107 -17.75 -23.41 13.86
C PRO A 107 -18.59 -22.37 13.13
N LEU A 108 -18.09 -21.13 13.08
CA LEU A 108 -18.73 -19.98 12.42
C LEU A 108 -18.13 -19.73 11.03
N LYS A 109 -18.96 -19.62 10.00
CA LYS A 109 -18.58 -19.07 8.71
C LYS A 109 -19.29 -17.75 8.50
N LEU A 110 -18.51 -16.68 8.32
CA LEU A 110 -19.00 -15.36 8.00
C LEU A 110 -18.64 -15.00 6.56
N VAL A 111 -19.59 -14.44 5.84
CA VAL A 111 -19.35 -13.79 4.55
C VAL A 111 -19.87 -12.37 4.66
N SER A 112 -19.03 -11.40 4.28
CA SER A 112 -19.30 -9.97 4.41
C SER A 112 -18.97 -9.24 3.12
N GLU A 113 -19.80 -8.28 2.74
CA GLU A 113 -19.58 -7.39 1.60
C GLU A 113 -19.91 -5.93 1.95
N ASN A 114 -19.19 -5.00 1.33
CA ASN A 114 -19.48 -3.57 1.42
C ASN A 114 -19.93 -3.06 0.05
N ASN A 115 -20.97 -2.22 0.01
CA ASN A 115 -21.35 -1.52 -1.24
C ASN A 115 -20.49 -0.26 -1.52
N PHE A 116 -19.46 -0.03 -0.71
CA PHE A 116 -18.46 1.02 -0.86
C PHE A 116 -17.03 0.45 -0.72
N PRO A 117 -16.01 1.08 -1.34
CA PRO A 117 -14.67 0.52 -1.34
C PRO A 117 -14.07 0.48 0.07
N THR A 118 -13.54 -0.67 0.50
CA THR A 118 -12.96 -0.88 1.84
C THR A 118 -11.81 0.10 2.16
N ALA A 119 -11.10 0.60 1.14
CA ALA A 119 -9.98 1.54 1.27
C ALA A 119 -10.35 3.03 1.05
N ALA A 120 -11.62 3.37 0.80
CA ALA A 120 -12.04 4.74 0.49
C ALA A 120 -12.00 5.70 1.69
N GLY A 121 -11.60 5.27 2.89
CA GLY A 121 -11.54 6.14 4.07
C GLY A 121 -12.90 6.44 4.74
N LEU A 122 -13.96 5.71 4.39
CA LEU A 122 -15.33 5.87 4.90
C LEU A 122 -15.63 4.95 6.10
N ALA A 123 -14.71 4.85 7.05
CA ALA A 123 -14.85 4.03 8.27
C ALA A 123 -15.32 2.57 8.04
N SER A 124 -14.82 1.91 6.99
CA SER A 124 -15.19 0.53 6.61
C SER A 124 -15.06 -0.51 7.73
N SER A 125 -14.06 -0.37 8.59
CA SER A 125 -13.89 -1.26 9.76
C SER A 125 -15.01 -1.11 10.80
N ALA A 126 -15.57 0.10 10.97
CA ALA A 126 -16.64 0.33 11.96
C ALA A 126 -17.93 -0.38 11.54
N ALA A 127 -18.39 -0.15 10.31
CA ALA A 127 -19.55 -0.84 9.75
C ALA A 127 -19.34 -2.36 9.67
N GLY A 128 -18.12 -2.81 9.32
CA GLY A 128 -17.74 -4.23 9.27
C GLY A 128 -17.91 -4.95 10.61
N PHE A 129 -17.32 -4.44 11.69
CA PHE A 129 -17.44 -5.06 13.01
C PHE A 129 -18.85 -4.93 13.60
N ALA A 130 -19.57 -3.84 13.31
CA ALA A 130 -20.97 -3.71 13.70
C ALA A 130 -21.86 -4.77 13.01
N ALA A 131 -21.70 -4.96 11.69
CA ALA A 131 -22.40 -5.98 10.94
C ALA A 131 -22.05 -7.39 11.42
N LEU A 132 -20.77 -7.66 11.70
CA LEU A 132 -20.30 -8.94 12.24
C LEU A 132 -20.94 -9.26 13.58
N VAL A 133 -20.89 -8.31 14.53
CA VAL A 133 -21.44 -8.52 15.88
C VAL A 133 -22.95 -8.70 15.81
N GLN A 134 -23.65 -7.86 15.04
CA GLN A 134 -25.11 -7.98 14.92
C GLN A 134 -25.52 -9.25 14.18
N ALA A 135 -24.83 -9.66 13.12
CA ALA A 135 -25.14 -10.90 12.40
C ALA A 135 -24.98 -12.14 13.28
N ILE A 136 -23.90 -12.21 14.07
CA ILE A 136 -23.71 -13.31 15.03
C ILE A 136 -24.74 -13.24 16.16
N ALA A 137 -25.03 -12.04 16.70
CA ALA A 137 -26.05 -11.88 17.73
C ALA A 137 -27.43 -12.35 17.24
N ASN A 138 -27.78 -12.02 15.98
CA ASN A 138 -29.00 -12.48 15.33
C ASN A 138 -29.00 -13.99 15.07
N LEU A 139 -27.86 -14.59 14.71
CA LEU A 139 -27.70 -16.04 14.53
C LEU A 139 -27.87 -16.78 15.86
N TYR A 140 -27.35 -16.21 16.93
CA TYR A 140 -27.37 -16.77 18.27
C TYR A 140 -28.63 -16.42 19.06
N GLU A 141 -29.54 -15.63 18.48
CA GLU A 141 -30.78 -15.17 19.11
C GLU A 141 -30.52 -14.53 20.48
N LEU A 142 -29.46 -13.73 20.56
CA LEU A 142 -29.06 -13.06 21.79
C LEU A 142 -30.11 -12.00 22.19
N PRO A 143 -30.57 -11.96 23.45
CA PRO A 143 -31.55 -10.97 23.92
C PRO A 143 -30.93 -9.60 24.20
N ASP A 144 -29.61 -9.48 24.07
CA ASP A 144 -28.82 -8.29 24.38
C ASP A 144 -29.28 -7.07 23.59
N SER A 145 -29.38 -5.95 24.30
CA SER A 145 -29.67 -4.65 23.71
C SER A 145 -28.53 -4.17 22.81
N PRO A 146 -28.78 -3.22 21.89
CA PRO A 146 -27.71 -2.61 21.09
C PRO A 146 -26.59 -1.99 21.93
N SER A 147 -26.89 -1.48 23.14
CA SER A 147 -25.89 -0.94 24.05
C SER A 147 -24.98 -2.05 24.61
N GLU A 148 -25.54 -3.18 25.01
CA GLU A 148 -24.77 -4.33 25.51
C GLU A 148 -23.94 -5.00 24.43
N LEU A 149 -24.45 -5.07 23.19
CA LEU A 149 -23.69 -5.54 22.03
C LEU A 149 -22.58 -4.55 21.65
N SER A 150 -22.74 -3.27 21.96
CA SER A 150 -21.75 -2.23 21.63
C SER A 150 -20.43 -2.42 22.38
N LEU A 151 -20.48 -3.02 23.59
CA LEU A 151 -19.29 -3.42 24.35
C LEU A 151 -18.43 -4.42 23.57
N ILE A 152 -19.06 -5.33 22.84
CA ILE A 152 -18.39 -6.34 22.03
C ILE A 152 -17.87 -5.72 20.74
N ALA A 153 -18.69 -4.92 20.05
CA ALA A 153 -18.28 -4.23 18.83
C ALA A 153 -17.09 -3.30 19.06
N ARG A 154 -17.02 -2.63 20.22
CA ARG A 154 -15.88 -1.80 20.65
C ARG A 154 -14.57 -2.58 20.65
N GLN A 155 -14.54 -3.81 21.16
CA GLN A 155 -13.33 -4.63 21.21
C GLN A 155 -12.84 -5.04 19.81
N GLY A 156 -13.76 -5.22 18.87
CA GLY A 156 -13.44 -5.44 17.45
C GLY A 156 -12.84 -4.20 16.79
N SER A 157 -13.56 -3.09 16.87
CA SER A 157 -13.11 -1.78 16.39
C SER A 157 -13.82 -0.69 17.18
N GLY A 158 -13.08 0.17 17.87
CA GLY A 158 -13.65 1.11 18.85
C GLY A 158 -14.89 1.87 18.35
N SER A 159 -14.81 2.50 17.17
CA SER A 159 -15.93 3.24 16.58
C SER A 159 -17.08 2.38 16.04
N ALA A 160 -16.93 1.06 15.95
CA ALA A 160 -18.01 0.15 15.55
C ALA A 160 -19.16 0.12 16.56
N CYS A 161 -18.88 0.41 17.84
CA CYS A 161 -19.92 0.45 18.88
C CYS A 161 -21.04 1.45 18.52
N ARG A 162 -20.70 2.59 17.92
CA ARG A 162 -21.67 3.61 17.51
C ARG A 162 -22.52 3.19 16.32
N SER A 163 -22.03 2.28 15.47
CA SER A 163 -22.78 1.72 14.33
C SER A 163 -23.84 0.69 14.74
N LEU A 164 -24.00 0.38 16.03
CA LEU A 164 -25.12 -0.45 16.51
C LEU A 164 -26.43 0.33 16.71
N PHE A 165 -26.40 1.66 16.54
CA PHE A 165 -27.56 2.52 16.66
C PHE A 165 -27.76 3.37 15.39
N GLY A 166 -29.01 3.73 15.12
CA GLY A 166 -29.38 4.76 14.15
C GLY A 166 -29.31 6.16 14.74
N GLY A 167 -29.40 7.19 13.89
CA GLY A 167 -29.50 8.58 14.33
C GLY A 167 -28.17 9.16 14.83
N TYR A 168 -28.19 9.69 16.05
CA TYR A 168 -27.11 10.42 16.71
C TYR A 168 -26.63 9.62 17.92
N VAL A 169 -25.37 9.20 17.88
CA VAL A 169 -24.88 8.15 18.77
C VAL A 169 -23.61 8.61 19.47
N ALA A 170 -23.63 8.60 20.79
CA ALA A 170 -22.46 8.82 21.61
C ALA A 170 -21.75 7.49 21.88
N TRP A 171 -20.42 7.50 21.91
CA TRP A 171 -19.64 6.49 22.61
C TRP A 171 -19.14 7.14 23.90
N ARG A 172 -19.67 6.66 25.02
CA ARG A 172 -19.27 7.09 26.35
C ARG A 172 -17.91 6.46 26.67
N MET A 173 -16.94 7.26 27.10
CA MET A 173 -15.59 6.76 27.34
C MET A 173 -15.54 5.74 28.48
N GLY A 174 -16.44 5.82 29.45
CA GLY A 174 -16.41 5.02 30.68
C GLY A 174 -15.24 5.40 31.59
N GLU A 175 -15.38 5.05 32.86
CA GLU A 175 -14.40 5.31 33.93
C GLU A 175 -13.80 4.00 34.45
N LYS A 176 -14.52 2.88 34.33
CA LYS A 176 -14.05 1.59 34.82
C LYS A 176 -12.92 1.01 33.96
N GLU A 177 -11.95 0.38 34.61
CA GLU A 177 -10.80 -0.24 33.96
C GLU A 177 -11.17 -1.49 33.16
N ASP A 178 -12.21 -2.22 33.59
CA ASP A 178 -12.75 -3.37 32.86
C ASP A 178 -13.51 -2.99 31.59
N GLY A 179 -13.79 -1.68 31.41
CA GLY A 179 -14.51 -1.15 30.28
C GLY A 179 -16.00 -1.51 30.24
N SER A 180 -16.59 -2.00 31.33
CA SER A 180 -18.00 -2.40 31.39
C SER A 180 -18.97 -1.23 31.18
N ASP A 181 -18.52 0.01 31.38
CA ASP A 181 -19.26 1.25 31.22
C ASP A 181 -18.87 2.06 29.96
N SER A 182 -17.92 1.56 29.15
CA SER A 182 -17.50 2.20 27.90
C SER A 182 -18.32 1.69 26.72
N MET A 183 -19.56 2.17 26.61
CA MET A 183 -20.56 1.69 25.64
C MET A 183 -21.11 2.81 24.74
N ALA A 184 -21.77 2.41 23.66
CA ALA A 184 -22.54 3.32 22.83
C ALA A 184 -23.91 3.61 23.47
N ASP A 185 -24.33 4.85 23.30
CA ASP A 185 -25.52 5.45 23.88
C ASP A 185 -26.26 6.27 22.81
N LEU A 186 -27.59 6.15 22.77
CA LEU A 186 -28.42 6.80 21.78
C LEU A 186 -28.77 8.21 22.26
N VAL A 187 -28.17 9.23 21.62
CA VAL A 187 -28.49 10.63 21.91
C VAL A 187 -29.85 11.00 21.33
N ALA A 188 -30.07 10.65 20.06
CA ALA A 188 -31.37 10.84 19.43
C ALA A 188 -31.56 9.87 18.25
N PRO A 189 -32.76 9.32 18.03
CA PRO A 189 -33.05 8.47 16.87
C PRO A 189 -32.99 9.28 15.56
N ALA A 190 -32.86 8.61 14.41
CA ALA A 190 -32.86 9.29 13.11
C ALA A 190 -34.16 10.08 12.87
N SER A 191 -35.29 9.58 13.38
CA SER A 191 -36.60 10.25 13.34
C SER A 191 -36.66 11.55 14.13
N HIS A 192 -35.73 11.79 15.07
CA HIS A 192 -35.67 13.06 15.79
C HIS A 192 -35.32 14.20 14.84
N TRP A 193 -34.31 14.05 14.00
CA TRP A 193 -33.85 15.11 13.09
C TRP A 193 -33.64 14.59 11.65
N PRO A 194 -34.73 14.19 10.97
CA PRO A 194 -34.69 13.46 9.70
C PRO A 194 -34.24 14.33 8.51
N ASN A 195 -34.25 15.65 8.64
CA ASN A 195 -33.82 16.59 7.60
C ASN A 195 -32.30 16.67 7.45
N MET A 196 -31.52 16.05 8.35
CA MET A 196 -30.05 16.03 8.24
C MET A 196 -29.58 15.26 7.00
N ARG A 197 -28.77 15.91 6.18
CA ARG A 197 -28.16 15.37 4.95
C ARG A 197 -26.65 15.41 5.04
N ALA A 198 -25.99 14.59 4.23
CA ALA A 198 -24.54 14.58 4.10
C ALA A 198 -24.12 14.42 2.64
N LEU A 199 -23.16 15.25 2.20
CA LEU A 199 -22.45 15.12 0.94
C LEU A 199 -21.01 14.72 1.23
N ILE A 200 -20.58 13.57 0.72
CA ILE A 200 -19.21 13.08 0.88
C ILE A 200 -18.44 13.36 -0.40
N LEU A 201 -17.36 14.13 -0.29
CA LEU A 201 -16.41 14.39 -1.36
C LEU A 201 -15.25 13.40 -1.23
N VAL A 202 -15.21 12.39 -2.11
CA VAL A 202 -14.16 11.36 -2.10
C VAL A 202 -12.94 11.88 -2.85
N ALA A 203 -11.89 12.23 -2.12
CA ALA A 203 -10.67 12.76 -2.71
C ALA A 203 -9.89 11.65 -3.46
N SER A 204 -9.34 12.00 -4.62
CA SER A 204 -8.39 11.20 -5.39
C SER A 204 -7.09 11.09 -4.59
N ALA A 205 -6.97 10.06 -3.76
CA ALA A 205 -5.84 9.90 -2.84
C ALA A 205 -5.10 8.58 -3.05
N ALA A 206 -3.77 8.64 -2.98
CA ALA A 206 -2.92 7.47 -2.81
C ALA A 206 -3.24 6.76 -1.47
N LYS A 207 -2.85 5.48 -1.33
CA LYS A 207 -3.02 4.69 -0.10
C LYS A 207 -2.61 5.49 1.14
N LYS A 208 -3.39 5.40 2.21
CA LYS A 208 -3.15 6.08 3.50
C LYS A 208 -1.70 5.86 3.97
N GLY A 209 -0.96 6.94 4.24
CA GLY A 209 0.42 6.86 4.73
C GLY A 209 0.53 6.32 6.17
N VAL A 210 -0.43 6.63 7.05
CA VAL A 210 -0.45 6.17 8.47
C VAL A 210 -1.84 5.64 8.84
N SER A 211 -1.91 4.43 9.39
CA SER A 211 -3.18 3.84 9.85
C SER A 211 -3.71 4.57 11.09
N SER A 212 -5.04 4.61 11.27
CA SER A 212 -5.66 5.30 12.43
C SER A 212 -5.19 4.73 13.77
N THR A 213 -4.98 3.41 13.88
CA THR A 213 -4.54 2.78 15.14
C THR A 213 -3.14 3.23 15.54
N SER A 214 -2.19 3.20 14.60
CA SER A 214 -0.82 3.63 14.87
C SER A 214 -0.76 5.14 15.10
N GLY A 215 -1.43 5.91 14.23
CA GLY A 215 -1.45 7.36 14.33
C GLY A 215 -2.01 7.87 15.65
N MET A 216 -3.11 7.30 16.15
CA MET A 216 -3.72 7.78 17.38
C MET A 216 -2.88 7.51 18.63
N GLN A 217 -2.18 6.37 18.69
CA GLN A 217 -1.28 6.10 19.82
C GLN A 217 -0.02 6.96 19.74
N GLN A 218 0.47 7.28 18.53
CA GLN A 218 1.56 8.23 18.36
C GLN A 218 1.16 9.62 18.86
N THR A 219 -0.06 10.08 18.55
CA THR A 219 -0.58 11.35 19.06
C THR A 219 -0.66 11.35 20.59
N VAL A 220 -1.19 10.28 21.19
CA VAL A 220 -1.24 10.13 22.66
C VAL A 220 0.16 10.25 23.27
N ALA A 221 1.17 9.66 22.62
CA ALA A 221 2.53 9.61 23.14
C ALA A 221 3.32 10.91 22.96
N THR A 222 3.01 11.73 21.95
CA THR A 222 3.94 12.80 21.52
C THR A 222 3.33 14.19 21.36
N SER A 223 2.01 14.33 21.20
CA SER A 223 1.37 15.63 21.00
C SER A 223 1.22 16.38 22.33
N GLY A 224 1.79 17.58 22.41
CA GLY A 224 1.63 18.49 23.54
C GLY A 224 0.22 19.09 23.63
N LEU A 225 -0.47 19.25 22.50
CA LEU A 225 -1.84 19.77 22.44
C LEU A 225 -2.90 18.75 22.88
N PHE A 226 -2.59 17.45 22.79
CA PHE A 226 -3.58 16.38 22.94
C PHE A 226 -4.16 16.28 24.36
N GLN A 227 -3.38 16.57 25.40
CA GLN A 227 -3.85 16.52 26.79
C GLN A 227 -4.94 17.57 27.07
N GLN A 228 -4.75 18.80 26.57
CA GLN A 228 -5.76 19.85 26.69
C GLN A 228 -7.04 19.49 25.91
N ARG A 229 -6.89 18.84 24.75
CA ARG A 229 -8.01 18.37 23.95
C ARG A 229 -8.90 17.40 24.73
N ILE A 230 -8.32 16.35 25.31
CA ILE A 230 -9.11 15.28 25.95
C ILE A 230 -9.66 15.68 27.32
N SER A 231 -9.00 16.59 28.05
CA SER A 231 -9.40 16.98 29.41
C SER A 231 -10.44 18.11 29.46
N GLN A 232 -10.40 19.04 28.50
CA GLN A 232 -11.24 20.26 28.54
C GLN A 232 -12.12 20.42 27.29
N ILE A 233 -11.52 20.29 26.10
CA ILE A 233 -12.19 20.63 24.83
C ILE A 233 -13.27 19.59 24.50
N VAL A 234 -12.93 18.30 24.48
CA VAL A 234 -13.88 17.26 24.09
C VAL A 234 -15.06 17.14 25.07
N PRO A 235 -14.89 17.16 26.40
CA PRO A 235 -16.03 17.13 27.32
C PRO A 235 -17.02 18.28 27.10
N ALA A 236 -16.52 19.51 26.89
CA ALA A 236 -17.36 20.67 26.60
C ALA A 236 -18.08 20.53 25.24
N ASN A 237 -17.38 20.05 24.21
CA ASN A 237 -17.94 19.82 22.88
C ASN A 237 -18.98 18.69 22.86
N MET A 238 -18.80 17.61 23.63
CA MET A 238 -19.80 16.55 23.80
C MET A 238 -21.11 17.12 24.35
N LYS A 239 -21.03 17.88 25.46
CA LYS A 239 -22.20 18.53 26.05
C LYS A 239 -22.92 19.45 25.06
N THR A 240 -22.16 20.35 24.43
CA THR A 240 -22.70 21.32 23.47
C THR A 240 -23.32 20.63 22.25
N MET A 241 -22.69 19.55 21.76
CA MET A 241 -23.20 18.79 20.62
C MET A 241 -24.50 18.04 20.95
N GLU A 242 -24.59 17.42 22.13
CA GLU A 242 -25.81 16.74 22.58
C GLU A 242 -26.98 17.75 22.72
N GLU A 243 -26.73 18.91 23.34
CA GLU A 243 -27.70 20.01 23.42
C GLU A 243 -28.15 20.48 22.03
N ALA A 244 -27.21 20.65 21.10
CA ALA A 244 -27.51 21.05 19.71
C ALA A 244 -28.36 20.01 18.97
N VAL A 245 -28.06 18.71 19.15
CA VAL A 245 -28.85 17.62 18.56
C VAL A 245 -30.26 17.60 19.14
N HIS A 246 -30.41 17.69 20.46
CA HIS A 246 -31.72 17.72 21.10
C HIS A 246 -32.56 18.93 20.66
N ALA A 247 -31.95 20.12 20.57
CA ALA A 247 -32.60 21.34 20.15
C ALA A 247 -32.80 21.47 18.63
N LYS A 248 -32.21 20.58 17.82
CA LYS A 248 -32.11 20.70 16.35
C LYS A 248 -31.45 22.01 15.91
N ASP A 249 -30.48 22.49 16.69
CA ASP A 249 -29.73 23.70 16.41
C ASP A 249 -28.59 23.40 15.44
N PHE A 250 -28.87 23.59 14.14
CA PHE A 250 -27.87 23.33 13.10
C PHE A 250 -26.66 24.26 13.18
N ALA A 251 -26.84 25.52 13.60
CA ALA A 251 -25.74 26.46 13.68
C ALA A 251 -24.73 26.00 14.73
N LYS A 252 -25.22 25.55 15.90
CA LYS A 252 -24.35 25.02 16.96
C LYS A 252 -23.75 23.67 16.61
N PHE A 253 -24.53 22.78 15.99
CA PHE A 253 -24.05 21.52 15.44
C PHE A 253 -22.90 21.75 14.44
N ALA A 254 -23.06 22.71 13.53
CA ALA A 254 -22.08 23.04 12.51
C ALA A 254 -20.79 23.60 13.11
N GLU A 255 -20.90 24.55 14.04
CA GLU A 255 -19.76 25.14 14.74
C GLU A 255 -18.92 24.06 15.43
N VAL A 256 -19.55 23.22 16.25
CA VAL A 256 -18.83 22.17 17.00
C VAL A 256 -18.22 21.15 16.04
N THR A 257 -18.95 20.72 15.01
CA THR A 257 -18.46 19.74 14.03
C THR A 257 -17.18 20.20 13.32
N MET A 258 -17.17 21.45 12.84
CA MET A 258 -16.02 22.00 12.12
C MET A 258 -14.83 22.22 13.05
N ARG A 259 -15.07 22.76 14.26
CA ARG A 259 -14.03 22.98 15.28
C ARG A 259 -13.43 21.67 15.78
N GLU A 260 -14.23 20.63 16.00
CA GLU A 260 -13.77 19.30 16.41
C GLU A 260 -12.93 18.64 15.32
N SER A 261 -13.35 18.73 14.06
CA SER A 261 -12.56 18.25 12.92
C SER A 261 -11.20 18.94 12.88
N ASN A 262 -11.16 20.26 12.98
CA ASN A 262 -9.90 21.03 12.96
C ASN A 262 -9.02 20.71 14.17
N SER A 263 -9.60 20.61 15.37
CA SER A 263 -8.87 20.29 16.61
C SER A 263 -8.25 18.90 16.57
N PHE A 264 -8.97 17.91 16.02
CA PHE A 264 -8.43 16.57 15.78
C PHE A 264 -7.20 16.61 14.85
N HIS A 265 -7.31 17.25 13.68
CA HIS A 265 -6.17 17.34 12.74
C HIS A 265 -5.03 18.22 13.26
N ALA A 266 -5.30 19.18 14.13
CA ALA A 266 -4.26 19.95 14.81
C ALA A 266 -3.42 19.06 15.75
N CYS A 267 -4.05 18.17 16.54
CA CYS A 267 -3.32 17.18 17.33
C CYS A 267 -2.53 16.20 16.46
N CYS A 268 -3.05 15.82 15.28
CA CYS A 268 -2.29 15.03 14.31
C CYS A 268 -1.05 15.76 13.79
N ALA A 269 -1.16 17.06 13.47
CA ALA A 269 -0.04 17.88 13.02
C ALA A 269 1.00 18.13 14.13
N ASP A 270 0.56 18.17 15.39
CA ASP A 270 1.41 18.32 16.60
C ASP A 270 2.04 16.98 17.07
N THR A 271 1.64 15.85 16.49
CA THR A 271 2.26 14.55 16.74
C THR A 271 3.69 14.53 16.19
N TYR A 272 4.61 13.75 16.77
CA TYR A 272 5.97 13.58 16.23
C TYR A 272 6.29 12.12 15.88
N PRO A 273 6.61 11.78 14.61
CA PRO A 273 6.51 12.63 13.42
C PRO A 273 5.07 13.11 13.13
N PRO A 274 4.91 14.25 12.43
CA PRO A 274 3.60 14.84 12.17
C PRO A 274 2.75 13.97 11.24
N ILE A 275 1.45 13.93 11.51
CA ILE A 275 0.47 13.16 10.74
C ILE A 275 -0.39 14.13 9.94
N PHE A 276 -0.35 14.02 8.61
CA PHE A 276 -1.16 14.83 7.70
C PHE A 276 -2.17 13.95 6.94
N TYR A 277 -3.43 13.99 7.38
CA TYR A 277 -4.53 13.33 6.69
C TYR A 277 -5.20 14.22 5.64
N MET A 278 -5.36 15.52 5.94
CA MET A 278 -5.92 16.50 5.02
C MET A 278 -4.89 16.92 3.97
N ASN A 279 -5.32 16.97 2.71
CA ASN A 279 -4.54 17.47 1.59
C ASN A 279 -5.10 18.79 1.05
N ASP A 280 -4.61 19.25 -0.11
CA ASP A 280 -5.10 20.50 -0.71
C ASP A 280 -6.57 20.43 -1.14
N VAL A 281 -7.06 19.26 -1.54
CA VAL A 281 -8.48 19.03 -1.84
C VAL A 281 -9.33 19.21 -0.58
N SER A 282 -8.86 18.68 0.55
CA SER A 282 -9.51 18.88 1.85
C SER A 282 -9.57 20.37 2.22
N ARG A 283 -8.46 21.11 2.06
CA ARG A 283 -8.41 22.55 2.33
C ARG A 283 -9.32 23.36 1.39
N ALA A 284 -9.41 22.97 0.11
CA ALA A 284 -10.33 23.59 -0.83
C ALA A 284 -11.80 23.35 -0.45
N ALA A 285 -12.13 22.14 0.03
CA ALA A 285 -13.48 21.83 0.51
C ALA A 285 -13.86 22.65 1.76
N ILE A 286 -12.92 22.87 2.68
CA ILE A 286 -13.11 23.78 3.84
C ILE A 286 -13.48 25.18 3.35
N ARG A 287 -12.68 25.77 2.45
CA ARG A 287 -12.94 27.12 1.92
C ARG A 287 -14.26 27.21 1.18
N ALA A 288 -14.66 26.16 0.47
CA ALA A 288 -15.96 26.10 -0.20
C ALA A 288 -17.12 26.15 0.81
N VAL A 289 -17.07 25.37 1.89
CA VAL A 289 -18.09 25.39 2.94
C VAL A 289 -18.15 26.74 3.66
N GLU A 290 -17.00 27.34 3.99
CA GLU A 290 -16.95 28.69 4.57
C GLU A 290 -17.57 29.74 3.63
N SER A 291 -17.30 29.63 2.32
CA SER A 291 -17.90 30.53 1.31
C SER A 291 -19.42 30.37 1.22
N ILE A 292 -19.93 29.14 1.30
CA ILE A 292 -21.36 28.83 1.32
C ILE A 292 -22.03 29.46 2.55
N ASN A 293 -21.44 29.27 3.73
CA ASN A 293 -21.95 29.85 4.98
C ASN A 293 -21.91 31.38 4.98
N ALA A 294 -20.82 31.97 4.48
CA ALA A 294 -20.68 33.42 4.36
C ALA A 294 -21.75 34.02 3.44
N ALA A 295 -21.99 33.39 2.28
CA ALA A 295 -23.02 33.84 1.33
C ALA A 295 -24.44 33.70 1.90
N ALA A 296 -24.70 32.71 2.75
CA ALA A 296 -25.98 32.52 3.42
C ALA A 296 -26.18 33.44 4.65
N GLY A 297 -25.12 34.09 5.14
CA GLY A 297 -25.14 34.91 6.36
C GLY A 297 -25.34 34.12 7.66
N LYS A 298 -25.34 32.78 7.58
CA LYS A 298 -25.49 31.85 8.71
C LYS A 298 -24.86 30.50 8.34
N ALA A 299 -24.56 29.67 9.34
CA ALA A 299 -24.09 28.31 9.09
C ALA A 299 -25.22 27.43 8.54
N ILE A 300 -25.10 27.02 7.28
CA ILE A 300 -26.01 26.08 6.57
C ILE A 300 -25.30 24.81 6.10
N ALA A 301 -23.96 24.80 6.15
CA ALA A 301 -23.12 23.65 5.84
C ALA A 301 -22.02 23.49 6.90
N ALA A 302 -21.67 22.23 7.21
CA ALA A 302 -20.63 21.91 8.18
C ALA A 302 -19.71 20.82 7.62
N TYR A 303 -18.42 21.12 7.49
CA TYR A 303 -17.45 20.12 7.04
C TYR A 303 -16.89 19.30 8.20
N THR A 304 -16.52 18.06 7.93
CA THR A 304 -15.75 17.23 8.85
C THR A 304 -14.87 16.24 8.11
N PHE A 305 -13.73 15.91 8.70
CA PHE A 305 -12.71 15.00 8.14
C PHE A 305 -12.31 13.97 9.20
N ASP A 306 -12.22 12.71 8.79
CA ASP A 306 -11.68 11.62 9.62
C ASP A 306 -10.19 11.41 9.31
N ALA A 307 -9.65 10.22 9.58
CA ALA A 307 -8.27 9.84 9.27
C ALA A 307 -8.05 9.59 7.77
N GLY A 308 -8.26 10.63 6.96
CA GLY A 308 -8.08 10.67 5.50
C GLY A 308 -8.53 12.01 4.90
N PRO A 309 -8.35 12.20 3.58
CA PRO A 309 -8.60 13.48 2.93
C PRO A 309 -10.07 13.74 2.53
N ASN A 310 -10.95 12.74 2.66
CA ASN A 310 -12.36 12.89 2.27
C ASN A 310 -13.09 13.88 3.17
N CYS A 311 -13.83 14.79 2.53
CA CYS A 311 -14.68 15.74 3.23
C CYS A 311 -16.09 15.16 3.35
N VAL A 312 -16.68 15.21 4.54
CA VAL A 312 -18.12 15.03 4.73
C VAL A 312 -18.72 16.39 5.04
N VAL A 313 -19.69 16.82 4.25
CA VAL A 313 -20.40 18.10 4.41
C VAL A 313 -21.82 17.79 4.88
N TYR A 314 -22.13 18.13 6.13
CA TYR A 314 -23.48 18.11 6.65
C TYR A 314 -24.24 19.36 6.28
N TYR A 315 -25.54 19.23 6.01
CA TYR A 315 -26.47 20.31 5.74
C TYR A 315 -27.90 19.85 6.04
N LEU A 316 -28.85 20.77 6.12
CA LEU A 316 -30.27 20.44 6.21
C LEU A 316 -30.91 20.37 4.83
N GLN A 317 -31.91 19.51 4.66
CA GLN A 317 -32.62 19.33 3.39
C GLN A 317 -33.15 20.65 2.79
N GLU A 318 -33.62 21.58 3.63
CA GLU A 318 -34.07 22.91 3.20
C GLU A 318 -32.96 23.76 2.56
N ASP A 319 -31.69 23.54 2.92
CA ASP A 319 -30.52 24.25 2.40
C ASP A 319 -29.84 23.48 1.24
N GLU A 320 -30.39 22.33 0.83
CA GLU A 320 -29.84 21.45 -0.21
C GLU A 320 -29.54 22.22 -1.50
N SER A 321 -30.41 23.16 -1.86
CA SER A 321 -30.24 23.95 -3.09
C SER A 321 -28.98 24.82 -3.07
N ALA A 322 -28.70 25.47 -1.93
CA ALA A 322 -27.54 26.34 -1.78
C ALA A 322 -26.24 25.52 -1.72
N VAL A 323 -26.25 24.43 -0.94
CA VAL A 323 -25.07 23.59 -0.68
C VAL A 323 -24.71 22.73 -1.89
N LEU A 324 -25.65 21.93 -2.39
CA LEU A 324 -25.38 21.04 -3.53
C LEU A 324 -25.13 21.85 -4.80
N GLY A 325 -25.86 22.94 -5.03
CA GLY A 325 -25.66 23.76 -6.23
C GLY A 325 -24.25 24.35 -6.30
N ALA A 326 -23.68 24.80 -5.17
CA ALA A 326 -22.32 25.33 -5.13
C ALA A 326 -21.26 24.28 -5.51
N PHE A 327 -21.43 23.03 -5.05
CA PHE A 327 -20.54 21.92 -5.43
C PHE A 327 -20.84 21.37 -6.84
N ALA A 328 -22.09 21.31 -7.26
CA ALA A 328 -22.51 20.77 -8.55
C ALA A 328 -22.03 21.63 -9.72
N ASP A 329 -21.94 22.95 -9.55
CA ASP A 329 -21.38 23.84 -10.58
C ASP A 329 -19.90 23.53 -10.87
N VAL A 330 -19.17 23.02 -9.88
CA VAL A 330 -17.75 22.63 -10.01
C VAL A 330 -17.58 21.16 -10.41
N LEU A 331 -18.38 20.28 -9.83
CA LEU A 331 -18.21 18.82 -9.86
C LEU A 331 -19.25 18.08 -10.72
N ARG A 332 -19.94 18.78 -11.63
CA ARG A 332 -21.03 18.20 -12.46
C ARG A 332 -20.63 16.93 -13.23
N GLY A 333 -19.36 16.85 -13.65
CA GLY A 333 -18.83 15.70 -14.39
C GLY A 333 -18.40 14.51 -13.52
N ILE A 334 -18.45 14.64 -12.19
CA ILE A 334 -18.04 13.59 -11.25
C ILE A 334 -19.20 12.64 -10.97
N SER A 335 -18.93 11.34 -10.92
CA SER A 335 -19.95 10.32 -10.65
C SER A 335 -20.50 10.38 -9.22
N GLY A 336 -21.75 9.93 -9.03
CA GLY A 336 -22.35 9.70 -7.71
C GLY A 336 -23.44 10.70 -7.27
N TRP A 337 -23.72 11.73 -8.07
CA TRP A 337 -24.90 12.59 -7.88
C TRP A 337 -26.20 11.79 -8.05
N LYS A 338 -27.20 12.06 -7.21
CA LYS A 338 -28.56 11.52 -7.36
C LYS A 338 -29.29 12.23 -8.52
N GLU A 339 -30.29 11.59 -9.11
CA GLU A 339 -31.01 12.17 -10.26
C GLU A 339 -31.62 13.53 -9.90
N GLY A 340 -31.45 14.52 -10.79
CA GLY A 340 -31.96 15.89 -10.61
C GLY A 340 -31.09 16.80 -9.72
N SER A 341 -30.27 16.27 -8.81
CA SER A 341 -29.52 17.10 -7.85
C SER A 341 -28.33 17.86 -8.46
N ALA A 342 -27.76 17.37 -9.56
CA ALA A 342 -26.65 18.04 -10.26
C ALA A 342 -27.10 19.25 -11.12
N GLN A 343 -28.42 19.44 -11.29
CA GLN A 343 -29.02 20.53 -12.07
C GLN A 343 -29.45 21.72 -11.20
N VAL A 344 -29.34 21.58 -9.89
CA VAL A 344 -29.65 22.59 -8.90
C VAL A 344 -28.64 23.73 -9.05
N LYS A 345 -29.14 24.94 -9.37
CA LYS A 345 -28.30 26.14 -9.50
C LYS A 345 -28.22 26.85 -8.14
N SER A 346 -27.01 27.17 -7.70
CA SER A 346 -26.79 28.01 -6.52
C SER A 346 -26.50 29.46 -6.92
N GLY A 347 -26.89 30.40 -6.06
CA GLY A 347 -26.43 31.79 -6.15
C GLY A 347 -25.00 31.99 -5.62
N VAL A 348 -24.42 30.97 -4.97
CA VAL A 348 -23.07 31.00 -4.39
C VAL A 348 -22.06 30.58 -5.44
N LYS A 349 -21.20 31.52 -5.87
CA LYS A 349 -20.04 31.22 -6.72
C LYS A 349 -18.81 30.97 -5.86
N LEU A 350 -18.19 29.81 -6.05
CA LEU A 350 -16.88 29.50 -5.47
C LEU A 350 -15.77 30.20 -6.25
N GLU A 351 -14.70 30.60 -5.56
CA GLU A 351 -13.53 31.22 -6.20
C GLU A 351 -12.87 30.27 -7.22
N ASP A 352 -12.31 30.81 -8.30
CA ASP A 352 -11.74 30.04 -9.40
C ASP A 352 -10.61 29.09 -8.94
N GLY A 353 -9.79 29.52 -7.98
CA GLY A 353 -8.71 28.71 -7.43
C GLY A 353 -9.18 27.51 -6.59
N ILE A 354 -10.36 27.60 -5.96
CA ILE A 354 -10.98 26.49 -5.22
C ILE A 354 -11.60 25.50 -6.23
N THR A 355 -12.24 26.04 -7.25
CA THR A 355 -12.95 25.30 -8.30
C THR A 355 -12.04 24.33 -9.03
N SER A 356 -10.85 24.75 -9.45
CA SER A 356 -9.89 23.87 -10.14
C SER A 356 -9.42 22.72 -9.26
N ILE A 357 -9.02 23.01 -8.02
CA ILE A 357 -8.51 22.01 -7.07
C ILE A 357 -9.57 20.95 -6.76
N LEU A 358 -10.83 21.36 -6.51
CA LEU A 358 -11.91 20.42 -6.25
C LEU A 358 -12.21 19.54 -7.48
N LYS A 359 -12.24 20.14 -8.67
CA LYS A 359 -12.55 19.43 -9.92
C LYS A 359 -11.51 18.36 -10.25
N ASP A 360 -10.24 18.66 -10.05
CA ASP A 360 -9.14 17.71 -10.33
C ASP A 360 -8.96 16.71 -9.17
N GLY A 361 -9.33 17.12 -7.96
CA GLY A 361 -9.06 16.40 -6.73
C GLY A 361 -10.16 15.49 -6.21
N VAL A 362 -11.42 15.65 -6.64
CA VAL A 362 -12.55 14.82 -6.19
C VAL A 362 -12.86 13.74 -7.23
N SER A 363 -12.72 12.47 -6.83
CA SER A 363 -12.95 11.30 -7.69
C SER A 363 -14.43 10.89 -7.77
N ARG A 364 -15.19 11.13 -6.70
CA ARG A 364 -16.59 10.70 -6.57
C ARG A 364 -17.29 11.54 -5.52
N VAL A 365 -18.60 11.73 -5.67
CA VAL A 365 -19.47 12.25 -4.62
C VAL A 365 -20.40 11.16 -4.11
N ILE A 366 -20.80 11.23 -2.84
CA ILE A 366 -21.81 10.35 -2.27
C ILE A 366 -22.81 11.20 -1.50
N MET A 367 -24.06 11.15 -1.90
CA MET A 367 -25.16 11.88 -1.25
C MET A 367 -25.94 10.93 -0.36
N THR A 368 -26.07 11.29 0.92
CA THR A 368 -26.78 10.47 1.90
C THR A 368 -27.49 11.32 2.96
N SER A 369 -28.14 10.66 3.91
CA SER A 369 -28.87 11.26 5.01
C SER A 369 -28.51 10.58 6.33
N VAL A 370 -29.01 11.14 7.44
CA VAL A 370 -29.12 10.38 8.68
C VAL A 370 -29.92 9.09 8.43
N GLY A 371 -29.54 8.00 9.12
CA GLY A 371 -30.06 6.67 8.87
C GLY A 371 -30.26 5.82 10.12
N GLU A 372 -30.92 4.68 9.91
CA GLU A 372 -31.21 3.69 10.95
C GLU A 372 -30.02 2.78 11.28
N GLY A 373 -30.08 2.17 12.46
CA GLY A 373 -29.10 1.19 12.95
C GLY A 373 -29.17 -0.14 12.21
N PRO A 374 -28.39 -1.16 12.61
CA PRO A 374 -28.33 -2.43 11.91
C PRO A 374 -29.71 -3.09 11.68
N LEU A 375 -29.91 -3.67 10.50
CA LEU A 375 -31.17 -4.30 10.11
C LEU A 375 -30.95 -5.77 9.75
N LYS A 376 -31.78 -6.66 10.30
CA LYS A 376 -31.84 -8.06 9.85
C LYS A 376 -32.41 -8.11 8.44
N THR A 377 -31.87 -8.97 7.59
CA THR A 377 -32.30 -9.13 6.18
C THR A 377 -32.36 -10.60 5.77
N ASP A 378 -33.22 -10.89 4.80
CA ASP A 378 -33.33 -12.19 4.13
C ASP A 378 -32.38 -12.32 2.93
N GLU A 379 -31.56 -11.29 2.68
CA GLU A 379 -30.44 -11.34 1.73
C GLU A 379 -29.26 -12.10 2.36
N TYR A 380 -29.02 -13.34 1.92
CA TYR A 380 -27.96 -14.21 2.44
C TYR A 380 -26.79 -14.34 1.46
N LEU A 381 -25.58 -14.14 1.99
CA LEU A 381 -24.32 -14.39 1.29
C LEU A 381 -23.82 -15.84 1.45
N VAL A 382 -24.50 -16.64 2.28
CA VAL A 382 -24.22 -18.06 2.51
C VAL A 382 -25.44 -18.90 2.17
N GLY A 383 -25.25 -19.92 1.33
CA GLY A 383 -26.25 -20.91 0.94
C GLY A 383 -26.71 -21.80 2.09
N GLU A 384 -27.75 -22.61 1.86
CA GLU A 384 -28.24 -23.58 2.87
C GLU A 384 -27.29 -24.77 3.02
N ASP A 385 -26.42 -24.96 2.04
CA ASP A 385 -25.29 -25.87 2.03
C ASP A 385 -24.07 -25.32 2.79
N GLY A 386 -24.14 -24.07 3.27
CA GLY A 386 -23.05 -23.41 3.98
C GLY A 386 -21.91 -22.94 3.07
N GLN A 387 -22.12 -22.93 1.76
CA GLN A 387 -21.17 -22.38 0.80
C GLN A 387 -21.45 -20.89 0.56
N PRO A 388 -20.42 -20.05 0.34
CA PRO A 388 -20.62 -18.69 -0.10
C PRO A 388 -21.41 -18.66 -1.41
N ARG A 389 -22.45 -17.84 -1.49
CA ARG A 389 -23.12 -17.59 -2.76
C ARG A 389 -22.18 -16.74 -3.61
N ILE A 390 -21.73 -17.29 -4.75
CA ILE A 390 -21.01 -16.52 -5.76
C ILE A 390 -21.98 -15.48 -6.32
N ILE A 391 -21.97 -14.29 -5.73
CA ILE A 391 -22.61 -13.13 -6.35
C ILE A 391 -21.62 -12.66 -7.40
N ALA A 392 -21.81 -13.14 -8.63
CA ALA A 392 -21.21 -12.53 -9.80
C ALA A 392 -21.41 -11.02 -9.67
N THR A 393 -20.33 -10.26 -9.80
CA THR A 393 -20.21 -8.81 -9.68
C THR A 393 -21.08 -8.07 -10.70
N ARG A 394 -22.40 -8.24 -10.63
CA ARG A 394 -23.40 -7.75 -11.57
C ARG A 394 -24.16 -6.61 -10.90
N ARG A 395 -23.45 -5.52 -10.59
CA ARG A 395 -24.09 -4.22 -10.28
C ARG A 395 -23.21 -2.97 -10.43
N VAL A 396 -22.03 -3.09 -11.06
CA VAL A 396 -21.20 -1.93 -11.42
C VAL A 396 -21.05 -1.75 -12.95
N LEU A 397 -21.39 -2.75 -13.77
CA LEU A 397 -21.24 -2.68 -15.23
C LEU A 397 -22.54 -2.34 -16.00
N GLU A 398 -23.71 -2.33 -15.37
CA GLU A 398 -25.00 -2.15 -16.06
C GLU A 398 -25.50 -0.69 -16.18
N LYS A 399 -24.69 0.32 -15.84
CA LYS A 399 -25.00 1.74 -16.13
C LYS A 399 -24.04 2.44 -17.10
N GLN A 400 -23.19 1.69 -17.82
CA GLN A 400 -22.33 2.24 -18.89
C GLN A 400 -22.69 1.76 -20.32
N HIS A 401 -23.83 1.09 -20.51
CA HIS A 401 -24.30 0.62 -21.82
C HIS A 401 -25.67 1.18 -22.22
N LEU A 402 -25.83 2.51 -22.12
CA LEU A 402 -26.85 3.25 -22.86
C LEU A 402 -26.18 4.32 -23.70
N GLY A 403 -25.74 3.90 -24.88
CA GLY A 403 -25.20 4.75 -25.92
C GLY A 403 -24.52 3.90 -26.97
N TRP A 404 -24.98 4.01 -28.22
CA TRP A 404 -24.58 3.28 -29.43
C TRP A 404 -25.47 2.08 -29.82
N THR A 405 -26.61 2.42 -30.39
CA THR A 405 -27.20 1.69 -31.52
C THR A 405 -26.23 1.70 -32.71
N ALA A 406 -25.72 0.54 -33.12
CA ALA A 406 -25.63 0.11 -34.53
C ALA A 406 -24.85 -1.21 -34.66
N SER A 407 -25.34 -2.06 -35.56
CA SER A 407 -24.64 -3.20 -36.19
C SER A 407 -24.68 -4.55 -35.44
N ARG A 408 -25.83 -5.22 -35.58
CA ARG A 408 -25.91 -6.69 -35.68
C ARG A 408 -24.89 -7.16 -36.73
N HIS A 409 -23.87 -7.93 -36.33
CA HIS A 409 -23.18 -9.01 -37.10
C HIS A 409 -21.95 -9.48 -36.31
N ARG A 410 -22.15 -10.22 -35.20
CA ARG A 410 -21.13 -11.08 -34.56
C ARG A 410 -21.69 -11.94 -33.42
N LEU A 411 -22.88 -12.50 -33.62
CA LEU A 411 -23.52 -13.47 -32.71
C LEU A 411 -23.57 -14.85 -33.37
N THR A 412 -22.41 -15.41 -33.72
CA THR A 412 -22.31 -16.81 -34.17
C THR A 412 -20.93 -17.45 -33.99
N LEU A 413 -20.00 -16.87 -33.21
CA LEU A 413 -18.67 -17.47 -32.99
C LEU A 413 -18.30 -17.75 -31.53
N LEU A 414 -19.08 -17.27 -30.55
CA LEU A 414 -18.79 -17.46 -29.12
C LEU A 414 -19.55 -18.62 -28.47
N ALA A 415 -20.52 -19.23 -29.16
CA ALA A 415 -21.28 -20.38 -28.65
C ALA A 415 -20.62 -21.74 -28.94
N HIS A 416 -19.43 -21.76 -29.57
CA HIS A 416 -18.73 -23.01 -29.95
C HIS A 416 -17.42 -23.24 -29.18
N MET A 417 -16.95 -22.29 -28.37
CA MET A 417 -15.68 -22.38 -27.62
C MET A 417 -15.84 -22.67 -26.12
N GLU A 418 -17.07 -22.87 -25.62
CA GLU A 418 -17.32 -23.24 -24.21
C GLU A 418 -17.59 -24.73 -23.99
N LYS A 419 -17.53 -25.56 -25.04
CA LYS A 419 -17.81 -27.01 -24.95
C LYS A 419 -16.60 -27.93 -25.07
N HIS A 420 -15.38 -27.39 -25.16
CA HIS A 420 -14.14 -28.17 -25.33
C HIS A 420 -13.04 -27.89 -24.28
N ALA A 421 -13.38 -27.28 -23.15
CA ALA A 421 -12.44 -27.08 -22.02
C ALA A 421 -12.68 -28.03 -20.83
N LEU A 422 -13.34 -29.17 -21.07
CA LEU A 422 -13.52 -30.27 -20.12
C LEU A 422 -13.09 -31.57 -20.80
N GLU A 423 -11.79 -31.75 -21.02
CA GLU A 423 -11.13 -33.05 -21.28
C GLU A 423 -9.65 -32.80 -21.58
N ILE A 424 -8.88 -32.49 -20.53
CA ILE A 424 -7.43 -32.74 -20.53
C ILE A 424 -7.12 -33.41 -19.19
N GLU A 425 -7.10 -34.74 -19.19
CA GLU A 425 -6.47 -35.51 -18.13
C GLU A 425 -4.94 -35.37 -18.23
N PRO A 426 -4.22 -35.01 -17.15
CA PRO A 426 -2.78 -35.24 -17.08
C PRO A 426 -2.51 -36.64 -16.51
N SER A 427 -1.99 -37.51 -17.37
CA SER A 427 -1.47 -38.82 -17.04
C SER A 427 -0.15 -38.75 -16.26
N GLY A 428 -0.22 -38.72 -14.92
CA GLY A 428 0.77 -39.20 -13.92
C GLY A 428 2.17 -38.53 -13.80
N PRO A 429 2.88 -38.67 -12.64
CA PRO A 429 2.52 -39.42 -11.44
C PRO A 429 2.02 -38.51 -10.29
N HIS A 430 1.00 -39.00 -9.58
CA HIS A 430 0.37 -38.45 -8.38
C HIS A 430 -0.44 -37.15 -8.55
N ARG A 431 -1.71 -37.32 -8.95
CA ARG A 431 -2.79 -36.44 -8.46
C ARG A 431 -2.64 -36.35 -6.92
N PRO A 432 -2.67 -35.16 -6.31
CA PRO A 432 -2.61 -35.05 -4.85
C PRO A 432 -3.82 -35.78 -4.28
N VAL A 433 -3.56 -36.95 -3.69
CA VAL A 433 -4.59 -37.78 -3.09
C VAL A 433 -5.12 -37.02 -1.89
N GLY A 434 -6.41 -36.69 -1.90
CA GLY A 434 -7.02 -35.96 -0.79
C GLY A 434 -6.87 -36.78 0.49
N ILE A 435 -6.59 -36.11 1.62
CA ILE A 435 -6.43 -36.77 2.93
C ILE A 435 -7.62 -37.68 3.28
N ALA A 436 -8.84 -37.29 2.88
CA ALA A 436 -10.05 -38.09 3.05
C ALA A 436 -9.98 -39.43 2.30
N GLU A 437 -9.42 -39.45 1.09
CA GLU A 437 -9.30 -40.67 0.30
C GLU A 437 -8.24 -41.63 0.90
N LEU A 438 -7.16 -41.09 1.45
CA LEU A 438 -6.13 -41.89 2.14
C LEU A 438 -6.66 -42.50 3.45
N ILE A 439 -7.39 -41.71 4.24
CA ILE A 439 -7.97 -42.17 5.51
C ILE A 439 -9.07 -43.22 5.26
N ASN A 440 -9.92 -43.02 4.25
CA ASN A 440 -11.01 -43.94 3.93
C ASN A 440 -10.53 -45.31 3.41
N LYS A 441 -9.25 -45.44 3.02
CA LYS A 441 -8.63 -46.72 2.63
C LYS A 441 -8.17 -47.57 3.82
N ASN A 442 -8.40 -47.12 5.06
CA ASN A 442 -8.07 -47.86 6.28
C ASN A 442 -6.58 -48.21 6.44
N HIS A 443 -5.70 -47.35 5.91
CA HIS A 443 -4.25 -47.46 6.03
C HIS A 443 -3.71 -46.39 6.99
N ASP A 444 -2.49 -46.57 7.49
CA ASP A 444 -1.77 -45.54 8.23
C ASP A 444 -1.47 -44.33 7.30
N VAL A 445 -1.86 -43.12 7.70
CA VAL A 445 -1.65 -41.89 6.93
C VAL A 445 -0.73 -40.93 7.69
N GLU A 446 0.44 -40.61 7.14
CA GLU A 446 1.31 -39.57 7.67
C GLU A 446 0.84 -38.19 7.18
N VAL A 447 0.47 -37.31 8.12
CA VAL A 447 0.04 -35.93 7.84
C VAL A 447 1.13 -34.98 8.31
N THR A 448 1.63 -34.16 7.41
CA THR A 448 2.66 -33.16 7.71
C THR A 448 2.02 -31.77 7.66
N GLU A 449 1.98 -31.08 8.80
CA GLU A 449 1.57 -29.68 8.89
C GLU A 449 2.71 -28.78 8.43
N LEU A 450 2.42 -27.90 7.47
CA LEU A 450 3.36 -26.92 6.96
C LEU A 450 2.89 -25.51 7.31
N ASP A 451 3.82 -24.59 7.61
CA ASP A 451 3.49 -23.16 7.62
C ASP A 451 3.27 -22.63 6.18
N ARG A 452 2.90 -21.34 6.04
CA ARG A 452 2.73 -20.68 4.73
C ARG A 452 3.97 -20.73 3.84
N SER A 453 5.11 -21.07 4.43
CA SER A 453 6.41 -21.18 3.80
C SER A 453 6.81 -22.63 3.51
N GLY A 454 6.00 -23.62 3.83
CA GLY A 454 6.34 -25.02 3.57
C GLY A 454 7.27 -25.65 4.60
N ASN A 455 7.55 -25.01 5.74
CA ASN A 455 8.30 -25.66 6.82
C ASN A 455 7.42 -26.61 7.61
N VAL A 456 7.92 -27.81 7.89
CA VAL A 456 7.23 -28.80 8.72
C VAL A 456 7.11 -28.30 10.17
N GLN A 457 5.89 -27.94 10.56
CA GLN A 457 5.55 -27.56 11.92
C GLN A 457 5.35 -28.81 12.79
N ARG A 458 4.66 -29.83 12.24
CA ARG A 458 4.36 -31.06 12.95
C ARG A 458 4.10 -32.20 11.99
N ARG A 459 4.40 -33.42 12.43
CA ARG A 459 4.03 -34.65 11.71
C ARG A 459 3.13 -35.49 12.59
N TRP A 460 2.09 -36.03 11.99
CA TRP A 460 1.09 -36.85 12.63
C TRP A 460 1.01 -38.17 11.90
N LEU A 461 0.81 -39.25 12.64
CA LEU A 461 0.42 -40.55 12.10
C LEU A 461 -1.05 -40.77 12.45
N HIS A 462 -1.90 -40.87 11.43
CA HIS A 462 -3.30 -41.21 11.57
C HIS A 462 -3.45 -42.73 11.34
N ARG A 463 -3.76 -43.49 12.41
CA ARG A 463 -4.02 -44.93 12.31
C ARG A 463 -5.52 -45.19 12.15
N PRO A 464 -5.92 -46.31 11.52
CA PRO A 464 -7.29 -46.79 11.56
C PRO A 464 -7.73 -46.94 13.04
N PHE A 465 -8.93 -46.46 13.39
CA PHE A 465 -9.54 -46.53 14.73
C PHE A 465 -9.09 -45.47 15.77
N ASP A 466 -9.15 -44.18 15.39
CA ASP A 466 -9.13 -42.98 16.25
C ASP A 466 -7.82 -42.59 16.95
N ALA A 467 -6.71 -43.29 16.70
CA ALA A 467 -5.40 -42.87 17.24
C ALA A 467 -4.66 -41.95 16.27
N VAL A 468 -4.65 -40.63 16.55
CA VAL A 468 -3.73 -39.67 15.93
C VAL A 468 -2.52 -39.50 16.83
N ILE A 469 -1.35 -39.94 16.37
CA ILE A 469 -0.12 -39.95 17.15
C ILE A 469 0.82 -38.87 16.60
N VAL A 470 1.38 -38.02 17.47
CA VAL A 470 2.47 -37.11 17.08
C VAL A 470 3.71 -37.95 16.80
N LEU A 471 4.23 -37.89 15.58
CA LEU A 471 5.54 -38.45 15.25
C LEU A 471 6.61 -37.52 15.83
N GLN A 472 7.07 -37.79 17.05
CA GLN A 472 8.19 -37.05 17.64
C GLN A 472 9.45 -37.28 16.81
N SER A 473 10.05 -36.19 16.34
CA SER A 473 11.43 -36.21 15.81
C SER A 473 12.37 -36.83 16.84
N LYS A 474 13.28 -37.70 16.39
CA LYS A 474 14.27 -38.45 17.19
C LYS A 474 15.21 -37.61 18.08
N ASP A 475 15.06 -36.29 18.13
CA ASP A 475 15.89 -35.39 18.94
C ASP A 475 15.41 -35.17 20.38
N ALA A 476 14.31 -35.79 20.81
CA ALA A 476 13.72 -35.56 22.14
C ALA A 476 14.42 -36.27 23.33
N ARG A 477 15.72 -36.61 23.21
CA ARG A 477 16.53 -37.13 24.32
C ARG A 477 17.90 -36.44 24.42
N LYS A 478 17.96 -35.12 24.63
CA LYS A 478 19.16 -34.45 25.16
C LYS A 478 18.76 -33.35 26.15
N GLY A 479 19.47 -33.31 27.28
CA GLY A 479 19.07 -32.72 28.56
C GLY A 479 18.85 -31.21 28.62
N PHE A 480 18.28 -30.80 29.76
CA PHE A 480 17.81 -29.47 30.19
C PHE A 480 18.71 -28.27 29.81
N LEU A 481 20.03 -28.45 29.66
CA LEU A 481 20.98 -27.40 29.25
C LEU A 481 20.96 -27.08 27.74
N ALA A 482 20.54 -28.03 26.88
CA ALA A 482 20.47 -27.84 25.43
C ALA A 482 19.22 -27.04 24.99
N THR A 483 18.19 -26.98 25.84
CA THR A 483 16.94 -26.24 25.61
C THR A 483 17.17 -24.73 25.59
N SER A 484 18.07 -24.20 26.43
CA SER A 484 18.38 -22.77 26.47
C SER A 484 18.99 -22.28 25.15
N LEU A 485 20.07 -22.89 24.67
CA LEU A 485 20.72 -22.47 23.42
C LEU A 485 19.83 -22.58 22.19
N ARG A 486 18.91 -23.55 22.14
CA ARG A 486 17.97 -23.71 21.04
C ARG A 486 16.87 -22.66 21.05
N GLU A 487 16.31 -22.36 22.22
CA GLU A 487 15.32 -21.28 22.38
C GLU A 487 15.95 -19.91 22.13
N TRP A 488 17.20 -19.68 22.58
CA TRP A 488 17.96 -18.48 22.24
C TRP A 488 18.26 -18.38 20.75
N LYS A 489 18.68 -19.48 20.10
CA LYS A 489 18.90 -19.52 18.65
C LYS A 489 17.60 -19.23 17.89
N LYS A 490 16.47 -19.77 18.35
CA LYS A 490 15.15 -19.53 17.78
C LYS A 490 14.71 -18.07 17.98
N ALA A 491 14.84 -17.52 19.18
CA ALA A 491 14.55 -16.12 19.46
C ALA A 491 15.42 -15.16 18.63
N LEU A 492 16.70 -15.48 18.44
CA LEU A 492 17.58 -14.73 17.53
C LEU A 492 17.09 -14.83 16.08
N TYR A 493 16.72 -16.03 15.63
CA TYR A 493 16.18 -16.26 14.29
C TYR A 493 14.88 -15.47 14.06
N ASP A 494 13.96 -15.56 15.00
CA ASP A 494 12.65 -14.90 14.95
C ASP A 494 12.79 -13.37 15.10
N ALA A 495 13.85 -12.87 15.73
CA ALA A 495 14.14 -11.44 15.83
C ALA A 495 14.65 -10.85 14.51
N PHE A 496 15.51 -11.60 13.78
CA PHE A 496 16.23 -11.10 12.62
C PHE A 496 15.72 -11.61 11.27
N LEU A 497 14.99 -12.71 11.20
CA LEU A 497 14.50 -13.26 9.94
C LEU A 497 12.97 -13.23 9.88
N PRO A 498 12.38 -13.08 8.68
CA PRO A 498 10.93 -13.13 8.52
C PRO A 498 10.37 -14.50 8.90
N VAL A 499 9.14 -14.52 9.41
CA VAL A 499 8.41 -15.75 9.70
C VAL A 499 8.33 -16.60 8.42
N GLY A 500 8.56 -17.90 8.58
CA GLY A 500 8.56 -18.82 7.45
C GLY A 500 9.81 -18.71 6.56
N TYR A 501 10.89 -18.10 7.02
CA TYR A 501 12.17 -18.23 6.33
C TYR A 501 12.56 -19.73 6.20
N PRO A 502 13.19 -20.20 5.10
CA PRO A 502 13.70 -19.44 3.95
C PRO A 502 12.68 -19.14 2.84
N HIS A 503 11.47 -19.69 2.89
CA HIS A 503 10.55 -19.63 1.76
C HIS A 503 9.68 -18.37 1.70
N SER A 504 9.62 -17.62 2.80
CA SER A 504 8.96 -16.31 2.87
C SER A 504 9.75 -15.20 2.18
N VAL A 505 10.96 -15.48 1.69
CA VAL A 505 11.80 -14.52 0.98
C VAL A 505 12.35 -15.09 -0.31
N SER A 506 12.84 -14.24 -1.21
CA SER A 506 13.59 -14.67 -2.38
C SER A 506 14.90 -15.38 -2.00
N ARG A 507 15.39 -16.25 -2.89
CA ARG A 507 16.52 -17.16 -2.58
C ARG A 507 17.84 -16.41 -2.37
N ASP A 508 17.95 -15.24 -2.97
CA ASP A 508 19.05 -14.29 -2.92
C ASP A 508 19.04 -13.38 -1.68
N TYR A 509 18.00 -13.43 -0.85
CA TYR A 509 17.85 -12.56 0.33
C TYR A 509 19.02 -12.68 1.31
N ILE A 510 19.41 -13.88 1.75
CA ILE A 510 20.52 -14.02 2.72
C ILE A 510 21.85 -13.57 2.15
N ALA A 511 22.11 -13.87 0.88
CA ALA A 511 23.35 -13.43 0.24
C ALA A 511 23.41 -11.91 0.26
N TYR A 512 22.35 -11.24 -0.21
CA TYR A 512 22.26 -9.77 -0.16
C TYR A 512 22.40 -9.25 1.28
N GLN A 513 21.62 -9.78 2.22
CA GLN A 513 21.56 -9.28 3.59
C GLN A 513 22.87 -9.46 4.36
N THR A 514 23.63 -10.51 4.06
CA THR A 514 24.96 -10.73 4.64
C THR A 514 25.91 -9.61 4.20
N TYR A 515 25.92 -9.31 2.90
CA TYR A 515 26.75 -8.24 2.37
C TYR A 515 26.27 -6.84 2.80
N ASP A 516 24.96 -6.59 2.82
CA ASP A 516 24.35 -5.33 3.28
C ASP A 516 24.65 -5.09 4.77
N SER A 517 24.64 -6.14 5.60
CA SER A 517 25.05 -6.05 7.00
C SER A 517 26.54 -5.70 7.13
N LEU A 518 27.43 -6.42 6.43
CA LEU A 518 28.86 -6.11 6.46
C LEU A 518 29.16 -4.70 5.92
N GLN A 519 28.42 -4.28 4.89
CA GLN A 519 28.45 -2.92 4.37
C GLN A 519 28.09 -1.91 5.48
N ALA A 520 26.95 -2.05 6.15
CA ALA A 520 26.51 -1.16 7.22
C ALA A 520 27.54 -1.08 8.37
N PHE A 521 28.20 -2.20 8.70
CA PHE A 521 29.30 -2.23 9.66
C PHE A 521 30.47 -1.33 9.25
N PHE A 522 30.99 -1.49 8.03
CA PHE A 522 32.08 -0.63 7.54
C PHE A 522 31.66 0.84 7.45
N SER A 523 30.44 1.11 6.97
CA SER A 523 29.88 2.47 6.88
C SER A 523 29.78 3.16 8.24
N THR A 524 29.47 2.42 9.30
CA THR A 524 29.36 2.98 10.65
C THR A 524 30.72 3.48 11.15
N ILE A 525 31.78 2.71 10.88
CA ILE A 525 33.15 3.07 11.27
C ILE A 525 33.65 4.26 10.45
N THR A 526 33.45 4.27 9.12
CA THR A 526 33.83 5.41 8.27
C THR A 526 33.10 6.69 8.67
N SER A 527 31.80 6.59 8.99
CA SER A 527 31.01 7.74 9.45
C SER A 527 31.56 8.35 10.74
N LEU A 528 32.06 7.54 11.69
CA LEU A 528 32.64 8.04 12.93
C LEU A 528 33.97 8.78 12.70
N LEU A 529 34.83 8.24 11.82
CA LEU A 529 36.08 8.91 11.43
C LEU A 529 35.82 10.23 10.72
N ALA A 530 34.86 10.26 9.78
CA ALA A 530 34.45 11.48 9.08
C ALA A 530 33.81 12.49 10.04
N SER A 531 32.98 12.04 10.99
CA SER A 531 32.32 12.92 11.96
C SER A 531 33.30 13.68 12.84
N ARG A 532 34.41 13.04 13.25
CA ARG A 532 35.48 13.73 13.99
C ARG A 532 36.06 14.89 13.17
N ALA A 533 36.45 14.62 11.92
CA ALA A 533 37.00 15.64 11.03
C ALA A 533 35.97 16.74 10.70
N LEU A 534 34.68 16.40 10.58
CA LEU A 534 33.61 17.37 10.41
C LEU A 534 33.50 18.32 11.62
N LEU A 535 33.57 17.80 12.85
CA LEU A 535 33.53 18.62 14.08
C LEU A 535 34.73 19.58 14.16
N GLU A 536 35.93 19.09 13.88
CA GLU A 536 37.14 19.92 13.76
C GLU A 536 36.96 20.96 12.63
N GLY A 537 36.39 20.56 11.49
CA GLY A 537 36.07 21.42 10.36
C GLY A 537 35.12 22.57 10.72
N LEU A 538 34.10 22.31 11.53
CA LEU A 538 33.13 23.30 12.03
C LEU A 538 33.70 24.23 13.12
N GLY A 539 34.96 24.03 13.52
CA GLY A 539 35.64 24.86 14.51
C GLY A 539 35.40 24.44 15.95
N VAL A 540 34.92 23.21 16.19
CA VAL A 540 34.87 22.64 17.54
C VAL A 540 36.30 22.45 18.02
N GLY A 541 36.69 23.22 19.04
CA GLY A 541 38.06 23.26 19.57
C GLY A 541 38.92 24.45 19.11
N ASP A 542 38.40 25.32 18.23
CA ASP A 542 39.07 26.58 17.83
C ASP A 542 38.47 27.77 18.59
N ALA A 543 39.27 28.42 19.45
CA ALA A 543 38.86 29.58 20.23
C ALA A 543 38.52 30.82 19.37
N ASN A 544 38.93 30.84 18.10
CA ASN A 544 38.67 31.93 17.16
C ASN A 544 37.43 31.68 16.26
N SER A 545 36.80 30.51 16.34
CA SER A 545 35.62 30.20 15.54
C SER A 545 34.35 30.76 16.20
N SER A 546 33.61 31.63 15.49
CA SER A 546 32.36 32.18 16.02
C SER A 546 31.19 31.18 15.89
N ALA A 547 30.38 31.07 16.93
CA ALA A 547 29.14 30.27 16.90
C ALA A 547 28.21 30.68 15.74
N THR A 548 28.21 31.97 15.39
CA THR A 548 27.46 32.52 14.24
C THR A 548 27.95 31.95 12.91
N PHE A 549 29.26 31.82 12.71
CA PHE A 549 29.83 31.25 11.50
C PHE A 549 29.47 29.76 11.35
N ALA A 550 29.56 28.98 12.44
CA ALA A 550 29.14 27.58 12.44
C ALA A 550 27.63 27.42 12.14
N LEU A 551 26.79 28.29 12.69
CA LEU A 551 25.35 28.31 12.40
C LEU A 551 25.06 28.60 10.93
N LEU A 552 25.75 29.59 10.33
CA LEU A 552 25.57 29.95 8.91
C LEU A 552 26.01 28.80 7.98
N ILE A 553 27.08 28.09 8.31
CA ILE A 553 27.50 26.88 7.59
C ILE A 553 26.40 25.82 7.66
N THR A 554 25.85 25.54 8.84
CA THR A 554 24.79 24.56 9.02
C THR A 554 23.54 24.91 8.21
N ILE A 555 23.11 26.17 8.22
CA ILE A 555 21.97 26.62 7.41
C ILE A 555 22.22 26.43 5.91
N LEU A 556 23.44 26.75 5.43
CA LEU A 556 23.79 26.53 4.03
C LEU A 556 23.77 25.04 3.66
N LYS A 557 24.34 24.18 4.51
CA LYS A 557 24.31 22.72 4.35
C LYS A 557 22.86 22.22 4.23
N ASP A 558 21.99 22.63 5.14
CA ASP A 558 20.56 22.25 5.13
C ASP A 558 19.84 22.71 3.86
N ALA A 559 20.10 23.94 3.41
CA ALA A 559 19.52 24.47 2.17
C ALA A 559 19.99 23.65 0.95
N MET A 560 21.29 23.38 0.85
CA MET A 560 21.87 22.58 -0.23
C MET A 560 21.35 21.15 -0.24
N SER A 561 21.21 20.53 0.93
CA SER A 561 20.61 19.19 1.10
C SER A 561 19.19 19.11 0.52
N ARG A 562 18.35 20.08 0.86
CA ARG A 562 16.95 20.16 0.39
C ARG A 562 16.86 20.38 -1.12
N ILE A 563 17.67 21.30 -1.66
CA ILE A 563 17.74 21.56 -3.11
C ILE A 563 18.18 20.30 -3.86
N ALA A 564 19.24 19.64 -3.39
CA ALA A 564 19.78 18.42 -4.00
C ALA A 564 18.74 17.28 -3.98
N THR A 565 18.05 17.10 -2.85
CA THR A 565 16.96 16.12 -2.69
C THR A 565 15.87 16.32 -3.74
N ILE A 566 15.34 17.54 -3.85
CA ILE A 566 14.24 17.86 -4.78
C ILE A 566 14.70 17.69 -6.24
N ALA A 567 15.87 18.24 -6.59
CA ALA A 567 16.39 18.18 -7.96
C ALA A 567 16.66 16.74 -8.41
N PHE A 568 17.24 15.92 -7.53
CA PHE A 568 17.54 14.52 -7.84
C PHE A 568 16.28 13.66 -7.93
N ALA A 569 15.35 13.80 -6.97
CA ALA A 569 14.08 13.09 -7.02
C ALA A 569 13.29 13.42 -8.29
N HIS A 570 13.23 14.71 -8.67
CA HIS A 570 12.59 15.14 -9.91
C HIS A 570 13.26 14.55 -11.17
N ARG A 571 14.59 14.54 -11.22
CA ARG A 571 15.34 14.13 -12.42
C ARG A 571 15.48 12.62 -12.58
N PHE A 572 15.59 11.88 -11.48
CA PHE A 572 15.99 10.47 -11.48
C PHE A 572 14.99 9.55 -10.78
N GLY A 573 13.96 10.04 -10.10
CA GLY A 573 13.03 9.22 -9.31
C GLY A 573 12.46 8.01 -10.07
N LEU A 574 12.02 8.20 -11.32
CA LEU A 574 11.47 7.14 -12.17
C LEU A 574 12.50 6.13 -12.68
N ARG A 575 13.81 6.40 -12.52
CA ARG A 575 14.89 5.49 -12.92
C ARG A 575 15.32 4.56 -11.80
N ILE A 576 15.05 4.93 -10.56
CA ILE A 576 15.63 4.24 -9.40
C ILE A 576 15.06 2.83 -9.26
N GLU A 577 13.74 2.66 -9.38
CA GLU A 577 13.11 1.33 -9.25
C GLU A 577 13.52 0.35 -10.38
N PRO A 578 13.45 0.71 -11.68
CA PRO A 578 13.94 -0.15 -12.77
C PRO A 578 15.41 -0.56 -12.65
N ASP A 579 16.26 0.38 -12.22
CA ASP A 579 17.71 0.24 -12.13
C ASP A 579 18.18 0.15 -10.67
N ALA A 580 17.38 -0.47 -9.79
CA ALA A 580 17.58 -0.48 -8.34
C ALA A 580 18.99 -0.92 -7.92
N LYS A 581 19.53 -1.98 -8.53
CA LYS A 581 20.90 -2.46 -8.26
C LYS A 581 21.96 -1.38 -8.48
N ARG A 582 21.84 -0.62 -9.56
CA ARG A 582 22.78 0.46 -9.90
C ARG A 582 22.65 1.62 -8.92
N TYR A 583 21.42 2.03 -8.60
CA TYR A 583 21.18 3.14 -7.68
C TYR A 583 21.51 2.80 -6.23
N ARG A 584 21.37 1.53 -5.83
CA ARG A 584 21.83 1.04 -4.52
C ARG A 584 23.34 1.14 -4.37
N PHE A 585 24.09 0.81 -5.44
CA PHE A 585 25.55 0.98 -5.47
C PHE A 585 25.96 2.46 -5.57
N LEU A 586 25.29 3.24 -6.41
CA LEU A 586 25.57 4.66 -6.62
C LEU A 586 25.33 5.50 -5.37
N ALA A 587 24.34 5.15 -4.55
CA ALA A 587 24.07 5.84 -3.29
C ALA A 587 25.30 5.84 -2.37
N ASP A 588 25.97 4.70 -2.27
CA ASP A 588 27.17 4.58 -1.43
C ASP A 588 28.37 5.32 -2.01
N ILE A 589 28.49 5.41 -3.34
CA ILE A 589 29.49 6.30 -3.96
C ILE A 589 29.26 7.76 -3.53
N PHE A 590 28.01 8.23 -3.52
CA PHE A 590 27.71 9.57 -3.04
C PHE A 590 28.06 9.73 -1.55
N ASN A 591 27.69 8.76 -0.72
CA ASN A 591 27.97 8.77 0.71
C ASN A 591 29.47 8.80 1.02
N ASP A 592 30.24 7.91 0.38
CA ASP A 592 31.67 7.79 0.60
C ASP A 592 32.42 9.01 0.08
N THR A 593 31.98 9.57 -1.06
CA THR A 593 32.50 10.85 -1.55
C THR A 593 32.24 11.96 -0.53
N ALA A 594 31.06 12.01 0.08
CA ALA A 594 30.76 12.97 1.15
C ALA A 594 31.67 12.78 2.36
N PHE A 595 31.92 11.54 2.80
CA PHE A 595 32.87 11.26 3.89
C PHE A 595 34.29 11.74 3.58
N PHE A 596 34.78 11.56 2.34
CA PHE A 596 36.09 12.09 1.94
C PHE A 596 36.11 13.62 1.96
N LEU A 597 35.06 14.28 1.48
CA LEU A 597 34.95 15.74 1.52
C LEU A 597 34.95 16.26 2.98
N GLU A 598 34.21 15.61 3.88
CA GLU A 598 34.20 15.92 5.31
C GLU A 598 35.59 15.71 5.95
N LEU A 599 36.26 14.60 5.61
CA LEU A 599 37.61 14.28 6.08
C LEU A 599 38.65 15.30 5.62
N CYS A 600 38.53 15.81 4.39
CA CYS A 600 39.43 16.83 3.85
C CYS A 600 39.14 18.25 4.39
N SER A 601 37.96 18.49 4.96
CA SER A 601 37.49 19.83 5.34
C SER A 601 38.39 20.60 6.34
N PRO A 602 39.10 19.96 7.30
CA PRO A 602 40.01 20.66 8.20
C PRO A 602 41.24 21.25 7.51
N TYR A 603 41.66 20.70 6.37
CA TYR A 603 42.88 21.12 5.65
C TYR A 603 42.64 22.26 4.65
N LEU A 604 41.41 22.76 4.56
CA LEU A 604 41.01 23.77 3.58
C LEU A 604 40.86 25.15 4.21
N ALA A 605 41.21 26.19 3.43
CA ALA A 605 40.90 27.57 3.77
C ALA A 605 39.38 27.82 3.83
N SER A 606 38.94 28.85 4.56
CA SER A 606 37.54 29.07 4.94
C SER A 606 36.53 29.03 3.79
N SER A 607 36.85 29.58 2.62
CA SER A 607 35.98 29.55 1.43
C SER A 607 35.90 28.16 0.78
N GLY A 608 37.03 27.45 0.68
CA GLY A 608 37.09 26.08 0.18
C GLY A 608 36.39 25.09 1.11
N LYS A 609 36.54 25.28 2.42
CA LYS A 609 35.84 24.51 3.47
C LYS A 609 34.32 24.60 3.32
N LEU A 610 33.78 25.82 3.17
CA LEU A 610 32.34 26.04 2.99
C LEU A 610 31.79 25.28 1.78
N ALA A 611 32.48 25.37 0.64
CA ALA A 611 32.08 24.71 -0.60
C ALA A 611 32.10 23.18 -0.46
N VAL A 612 33.16 22.63 0.13
CA VAL A 612 33.32 21.17 0.31
C VAL A 612 32.27 20.60 1.26
N LEU A 613 31.96 21.27 2.37
CA LEU A 613 30.91 20.85 3.30
C LEU A 613 29.51 20.94 2.68
N ALA A 614 29.24 21.98 1.88
CA ALA A 614 27.97 22.14 1.16
C ALA A 614 27.77 21.06 0.09
N VAL A 615 28.83 20.74 -0.68
CA VAL A 615 28.81 19.65 -1.66
C VAL A 615 28.68 18.29 -0.97
N GLY A 616 29.40 18.07 0.14
CA GLY A 616 29.29 16.86 0.95
C GLY A 616 27.85 16.63 1.42
N GLU A 617 27.18 17.66 1.95
CA GLU A 617 25.79 17.54 2.38
C GLU A 617 24.83 17.26 1.20
N ALA A 618 25.04 17.93 0.05
CA ALA A 618 24.26 17.64 -1.15
C ALA A 618 24.42 16.17 -1.56
N LEU A 619 25.63 15.62 -1.54
CA LEU A 619 25.90 14.20 -1.83
C LEU A 619 25.24 13.25 -0.83
N ARG A 620 25.23 13.57 0.47
CA ARG A 620 24.47 12.77 1.47
C ARG A 620 22.97 12.77 1.17
N ALA A 621 22.44 13.90 0.72
CA ALA A 621 21.05 14.01 0.29
C ALA A 621 20.77 13.13 -0.94
N LEU A 622 21.67 13.12 -1.93
CA LEU A 622 21.60 12.23 -3.10
C LEU A 622 21.65 10.75 -2.69
N CYS A 623 22.54 10.41 -1.75
CA CYS A 623 22.61 9.07 -1.15
C CYS A 623 21.26 8.70 -0.53
N GLY A 624 20.69 9.55 0.33
CA GLY A 624 19.41 9.27 1.01
C GLY A 624 18.27 8.95 0.05
N VAL A 625 18.12 9.73 -1.02
CA VAL A 625 17.08 9.48 -2.05
C VAL A 625 17.37 8.20 -2.84
N ALA A 626 18.60 8.01 -3.31
CA ALA A 626 18.98 6.84 -4.11
C ALA A 626 18.89 5.55 -3.29
N ALA A 627 19.44 5.52 -2.07
CA ALA A 627 19.39 4.38 -1.15
C ALA A 627 17.96 4.06 -0.73
N GLY A 628 17.17 5.06 -0.31
CA GLY A 628 15.80 4.83 0.14
C GLY A 628 14.91 4.21 -0.93
N ALA A 629 14.90 4.78 -2.15
CA ALA A 629 14.08 4.28 -3.24
C ALA A 629 14.58 2.94 -3.81
N SER A 630 15.90 2.74 -3.92
CA SER A 630 16.45 1.45 -4.39
C SER A 630 16.26 0.34 -3.37
N LYS A 631 16.41 0.62 -2.07
CA LYS A 631 16.11 -0.32 -0.98
C LYS A 631 14.63 -0.74 -1.03
N ALA A 632 13.70 0.20 -1.17
CA ALA A 632 12.29 -0.13 -1.30
C ALA A 632 11.99 -1.09 -2.48
N ALA A 633 12.61 -0.85 -3.63
CA ALA A 633 12.47 -1.74 -4.80
C ALA A 633 13.08 -3.13 -4.55
N LEU A 634 14.20 -3.22 -3.84
CA LEU A 634 14.81 -4.49 -3.44
C LEU A 634 13.99 -5.24 -2.39
N SER A 635 13.44 -4.56 -1.38
CA SER A 635 12.57 -5.18 -0.38
C SER A 635 11.29 -5.75 -1.00
N VAL A 636 10.71 -5.07 -2.00
CA VAL A 636 9.59 -5.62 -2.80
C VAL A 636 9.99 -6.90 -3.54
N HIS A 637 11.22 -6.97 -4.06
CA HIS A 637 11.75 -8.17 -4.70
C HIS A 637 11.99 -9.32 -3.70
N PHE A 638 12.51 -9.02 -2.51
CA PHE A 638 12.80 -10.01 -1.48
C PHE A 638 11.53 -10.57 -0.84
N ALA A 639 10.47 -9.77 -0.70
CA ALA A 639 9.22 -10.18 -0.08
C ALA A 639 8.48 -11.24 -0.92
N LYS A 640 8.04 -12.32 -0.26
CA LYS A 640 7.13 -13.32 -0.85
C LYS A 640 5.90 -13.49 0.03
N HIS A 641 4.73 -13.62 -0.59
CA HIS A 641 3.45 -13.85 0.09
C HIS A 641 2.99 -12.65 0.96
N ASP A 642 3.07 -11.43 0.42
CA ASP A 642 2.59 -10.18 1.05
C ASP A 642 3.23 -9.85 2.42
N ASN A 643 4.46 -10.29 2.66
CA ASN A 643 5.19 -10.08 3.92
C ASN A 643 6.11 -8.84 3.92
N LEU A 644 5.93 -7.88 3.00
CA LEU A 644 6.82 -6.73 2.83
C LEU A 644 7.02 -5.90 4.12
N ALA A 645 5.95 -5.67 4.88
CA ALA A 645 6.01 -4.89 6.11
C ALA A 645 6.83 -5.60 7.21
N GLU A 646 6.68 -6.93 7.31
CA GLU A 646 7.45 -7.73 8.25
C GLU A 646 8.92 -7.77 7.84
N LEU A 647 9.21 -8.04 6.56
CA LEU A 647 10.56 -8.03 6.01
C LEU A 647 11.29 -6.72 6.35
N ASN A 648 10.66 -5.56 6.08
CA ASN A 648 11.25 -4.25 6.40
C ASN A 648 11.55 -4.08 7.89
N ALA A 649 10.69 -4.61 8.78
CA ALA A 649 10.94 -4.55 10.22
C ALA A 649 12.13 -5.44 10.63
N LYS A 650 12.30 -6.61 9.98
CA LYS A 650 13.44 -7.50 10.20
C LYS A 650 14.74 -6.92 9.67
N GLU A 651 14.74 -6.36 8.46
CA GLU A 651 15.89 -5.64 7.90
C GLU A 651 16.33 -4.48 8.81
N ALA A 652 15.39 -3.66 9.31
CA ALA A 652 15.70 -2.59 10.24
C ALA A 652 16.32 -3.09 11.56
N SER A 653 15.87 -4.25 12.05
CA SER A 653 16.44 -4.87 13.26
C SER A 653 17.87 -5.35 13.02
N GLN A 654 18.14 -5.97 11.87
CA GLN A 654 19.48 -6.40 11.46
C GLN A 654 20.43 -5.21 11.33
N GLU A 655 20.01 -4.15 10.62
CA GLU A 655 20.79 -2.92 10.44
C GLU A 655 21.12 -2.26 11.79
N THR A 656 20.14 -2.20 12.70
CA THR A 656 20.35 -1.65 14.06
C THR A 656 21.36 -2.46 14.85
N ALA A 657 21.24 -3.79 14.87
CA ALA A 657 22.15 -4.65 15.61
C ALA A 657 23.59 -4.54 15.11
N VAL A 658 23.77 -4.50 13.78
CA VAL A 658 25.09 -4.34 13.16
C VAL A 658 25.64 -2.93 13.41
N GLY A 659 24.80 -1.90 13.34
CA GLY A 659 25.16 -0.53 13.67
C GLY A 659 25.69 -0.38 15.10
N LEU A 660 25.06 -1.05 16.09
CA LEU A 660 25.56 -1.05 17.47
C LEU A 660 26.95 -1.67 17.60
N VAL A 661 27.21 -2.79 16.92
CA VAL A 661 28.54 -3.41 16.88
C VAL A 661 29.56 -2.49 16.19
N GLY A 662 29.17 -1.89 15.06
CA GLY A 662 29.97 -0.92 14.33
C GLY A 662 30.31 0.33 15.16
N LEU A 663 29.36 0.84 15.95
CA LEU A 663 29.56 1.97 16.87
C LEU A 663 30.57 1.64 17.96
N LEU A 664 30.46 0.45 18.57
CA LEU A 664 31.40 -0.01 19.60
C LEU A 664 32.83 -0.10 19.03
N VAL A 665 32.99 -0.82 17.92
CA VAL A 665 34.30 -1.00 17.26
C VAL A 665 34.84 0.34 16.77
N GLY A 666 34.01 1.14 16.10
CA GLY A 666 34.39 2.45 15.57
C GLY A 666 34.82 3.44 16.66
N THR A 667 34.18 3.41 17.84
CA THR A 667 34.61 4.23 18.99
C THR A 667 36.01 3.85 19.46
N MET A 668 36.33 2.55 19.51
CA MET A 668 37.68 2.09 19.82
C MET A 668 38.69 2.51 18.75
N VAL A 669 38.32 2.38 17.47
CA VAL A 669 39.16 2.79 16.33
C VAL A 669 39.46 4.29 16.38
N VAL A 670 38.46 5.16 16.56
CA VAL A 670 38.63 6.62 16.67
C VAL A 670 39.53 7.00 17.84
N LYS A 671 39.48 6.24 18.94
CA LYS A 671 40.33 6.47 20.12
C LYS A 671 41.81 6.11 19.86
N VAL A 672 42.06 5.02 19.14
CA VAL A 672 43.41 4.48 18.90
C VAL A 672 44.10 5.13 17.70
N VAL A 673 43.38 5.35 16.61
CA VAL A 673 43.92 5.90 15.36
C VAL A 673 43.69 7.41 15.35
N GLN A 674 44.73 8.17 15.68
CA GLN A 674 44.64 9.62 15.83
C GLN A 674 45.45 10.40 14.80
N ASP A 675 46.47 9.78 14.20
CA ASP A 675 47.33 10.47 13.25
C ASP A 675 46.62 10.66 11.89
N PRO A 676 46.69 11.87 11.29
CA PRO A 676 46.01 12.18 10.04
C PRO A 676 46.25 11.20 8.88
N ALA A 677 47.50 10.76 8.71
CA ALA A 677 47.87 9.88 7.60
C ALA A 677 47.24 8.49 7.74
N SER A 678 47.27 7.90 8.94
CA SER A 678 46.63 6.60 9.20
C SER A 678 45.11 6.70 9.17
N VAL A 679 44.51 7.82 9.59
CA VAL A 679 43.05 8.04 9.44
C VAL A 679 42.66 8.01 7.96
N VAL A 680 43.38 8.72 7.09
CA VAL A 680 43.10 8.72 5.64
C VAL A 680 43.33 7.33 5.03
N TYR A 681 44.43 6.66 5.37
CA TYR A 681 44.70 5.30 4.90
C TYR A 681 43.60 4.32 5.33
N LEU A 682 43.20 4.36 6.61
CA LEU A 682 42.13 3.53 7.14
C LEU A 682 40.78 3.85 6.50
N MET A 683 40.47 5.13 6.25
CA MET A 683 39.27 5.55 5.52
C MET A 683 39.22 4.93 4.13
N ILE A 684 40.33 4.96 3.38
CA ILE A 684 40.41 4.35 2.04
C ILE A 684 40.13 2.85 2.12
N VAL A 685 40.77 2.14 3.05
CA VAL A 685 40.58 0.69 3.21
C VAL A 685 39.13 0.36 3.57
N LEU A 686 38.54 1.09 4.51
CA LEU A 686 37.16 0.87 4.94
C LEU A 686 36.14 1.22 3.85
N VAL A 687 36.36 2.30 3.08
CA VAL A 687 35.50 2.65 1.93
C VAL A 687 35.60 1.61 0.82
N LEU A 688 36.81 1.10 0.53
CA LEU A 688 36.95 0.03 -0.46
C LEU A 688 36.23 -1.25 0.01
N ALA A 689 36.32 -1.59 1.30
CA ALA A 689 35.57 -2.71 1.87
C ALA A 689 34.05 -2.46 1.80
N HIS A 690 33.60 -1.26 2.15
CA HIS A 690 32.21 -0.81 2.08
C HIS A 690 31.62 -0.97 0.67
N LEU A 691 32.26 -0.37 -0.34
CA LEU A 691 31.84 -0.46 -1.74
C LEU A 691 31.92 -1.89 -2.27
N TRP A 692 32.93 -2.65 -1.87
CA TRP A 692 33.04 -4.06 -2.26
C TRP A 692 31.90 -4.90 -1.71
N MET A 693 31.51 -4.71 -0.44
CA MET A 693 30.36 -5.39 0.14
C MET A 693 29.07 -5.02 -0.60
N ASN A 694 28.81 -3.73 -0.85
CA ASN A 694 27.62 -3.33 -1.62
C ASN A 694 27.62 -3.97 -3.01
N TYR A 695 28.76 -3.92 -3.73
CA TYR A 695 28.87 -4.55 -5.05
C TYR A 695 28.52 -6.04 -5.00
N LEU A 696 29.07 -6.81 -4.05
CA LEU A 696 28.73 -8.23 -3.87
C LEU A 696 27.25 -8.42 -3.53
N GLY A 697 26.69 -7.56 -2.68
CA GLY A 697 25.28 -7.52 -2.31
C GLY A 697 24.39 -7.40 -3.55
N VAL A 698 24.51 -6.30 -4.31
CA VAL A 698 23.66 -6.08 -5.50
C VAL A 698 23.94 -7.07 -6.64
N ARG A 699 25.14 -7.65 -6.73
CA ARG A 699 25.46 -8.74 -7.69
C ARG A 699 24.77 -10.05 -7.35
N SER A 700 24.49 -10.30 -6.07
CA SER A 700 23.78 -11.52 -5.64
C SER A 700 22.28 -11.48 -5.96
N VAL A 701 21.71 -10.28 -6.13
CA VAL A 701 20.28 -10.10 -6.38
C VAL A 701 19.89 -10.59 -7.77
N CYS A 702 18.83 -11.38 -7.89
CA CYS A 702 18.32 -11.94 -9.14
C CYS A 702 16.89 -11.46 -9.40
N MET A 703 16.75 -10.21 -9.89
CA MET A 703 15.44 -9.59 -10.09
C MET A 703 14.66 -10.24 -11.24
N THR A 704 13.36 -10.49 -11.02
CA THR A 704 12.45 -11.13 -12.00
C THR A 704 11.72 -10.15 -12.93
N THR A 705 11.82 -8.85 -12.65
CA THR A 705 11.30 -7.79 -13.54
C THR A 705 12.25 -7.56 -14.71
N LEU A 706 11.81 -6.87 -15.76
CA LEU A 706 12.71 -6.41 -16.83
C LEU A 706 12.99 -4.93 -16.66
N ASN A 707 14.27 -4.56 -16.81
CA ASN A 707 14.66 -3.20 -17.20
C ASN A 707 15.30 -3.28 -18.60
N ARG A 708 15.67 -2.12 -19.14
CA ARG A 708 16.26 -2.01 -20.49
C ARG A 708 17.47 -2.93 -20.69
N GLN A 709 18.36 -3.02 -19.70
CA GLN A 709 19.54 -3.88 -19.78
C GLN A 709 19.19 -5.37 -19.76
N ARG A 710 18.33 -5.80 -18.82
CA ARG A 710 17.90 -7.20 -18.70
C ARG A 710 17.16 -7.65 -19.96
N ALA A 711 16.29 -6.80 -20.51
CA ALA A 711 15.62 -7.04 -21.79
C ALA A 711 16.62 -7.16 -22.95
N THR A 712 17.62 -6.27 -23.03
CA THR A 712 18.67 -6.38 -24.05
C THR A 712 19.44 -7.68 -23.97
N ILE A 713 19.87 -8.09 -22.76
CA ILE A 713 20.61 -9.36 -22.59
C ILE A 713 19.74 -10.56 -22.99
N LEU A 714 18.49 -10.59 -22.54
CA LEU A 714 17.57 -11.69 -22.80
C LEU A 714 17.24 -11.83 -24.29
N PHE A 715 16.82 -10.73 -24.91
CA PHE A 715 16.34 -10.76 -26.29
C PHE A 715 17.48 -10.94 -27.29
N GLN A 716 18.66 -10.37 -27.00
CA GLN A 716 19.84 -10.63 -27.83
C GLN A 716 20.24 -12.12 -27.82
N GLU A 717 20.20 -12.78 -26.66
CA GLU A 717 20.44 -14.23 -26.59
C GLU A 717 19.37 -15.01 -27.36
N TYR A 718 18.09 -14.67 -27.18
CA TYR A 718 17.00 -15.31 -27.92
C TYR A 718 17.18 -15.18 -29.45
N MET A 719 17.53 -13.98 -29.93
CA MET A 719 17.79 -13.76 -31.35
C MET A 719 18.97 -14.59 -31.87
N MET A 720 20.04 -14.74 -31.08
CA MET A 720 21.22 -15.54 -31.47
C MET A 720 20.97 -17.04 -31.41
N THR A 721 20.46 -17.55 -30.29
CA THR A 721 20.47 -18.99 -29.97
C THR A 721 19.07 -19.60 -29.88
N GLY A 722 18.05 -18.78 -29.63
CA GLY A 722 16.65 -19.20 -29.47
C GLY A 722 16.32 -19.58 -28.04
N VAL A 723 17.30 -19.45 -27.16
CA VAL A 723 17.16 -19.78 -25.75
C VAL A 723 16.70 -18.54 -25.00
N VAL A 724 15.58 -18.67 -24.29
CA VAL A 724 15.15 -17.67 -23.32
C VAL A 724 15.89 -17.91 -22.00
N LEU A 725 16.71 -16.94 -21.59
CA LEU A 725 17.48 -16.99 -20.36
C LEU A 725 16.58 -16.86 -19.11
N THR A 726 16.99 -17.51 -18.03
CA THR A 726 16.39 -17.31 -16.69
C THR A 726 16.85 -15.99 -16.06
N PRO A 727 16.11 -15.45 -15.07
CA PRO A 727 16.53 -14.27 -14.29
C PRO A 727 17.95 -14.39 -13.73
N GLU A 728 18.34 -15.57 -13.22
CA GLU A 728 19.67 -15.83 -12.67
C GLU A 728 20.77 -15.74 -13.74
N GLN A 729 20.54 -16.30 -14.93
CA GLN A 729 21.48 -16.24 -16.04
C GLN A 729 21.66 -14.82 -16.57
N VAL A 730 20.56 -14.05 -16.64
CA VAL A 730 20.64 -12.63 -17.01
C VAL A 730 21.38 -11.84 -15.92
N ALA A 731 21.09 -12.08 -14.65
CA ALA A 731 21.74 -11.40 -13.53
C ALA A 731 23.27 -11.56 -13.54
N GLN A 732 23.78 -12.73 -13.92
CA GLN A 732 25.23 -12.95 -14.08
C GLN A 732 25.86 -12.04 -15.14
N ARG A 733 25.11 -11.70 -16.20
CA ARG A 733 25.56 -10.87 -17.33
C ARG A 733 25.28 -9.37 -17.13
N GLU A 734 24.53 -8.98 -16.11
CA GLU A 734 24.25 -7.58 -15.80
C GLU A 734 25.52 -6.81 -15.41
N ARG A 735 25.60 -5.56 -15.88
CA ARG A 735 26.63 -4.58 -15.49
C ARG A 735 26.03 -3.60 -14.49
N ILE A 736 26.53 -3.62 -13.25
CA ILE A 736 25.97 -2.82 -12.16
C ILE A 736 26.31 -1.33 -12.29
N VAL A 737 27.57 -1.02 -12.62
CA VAL A 737 28.08 0.35 -12.51
C VAL A 737 27.78 1.18 -13.78
N PHE A 738 28.17 0.66 -14.93
CA PHE A 738 28.06 1.35 -16.21
C PHE A 738 27.42 0.47 -17.27
N TRP A 739 26.27 0.94 -17.78
CA TRP A 739 25.61 0.39 -18.94
C TRP A 739 25.03 1.51 -19.79
N VAL A 740 25.06 1.30 -21.11
CA VAL A 740 24.47 2.19 -22.10
C VAL A 740 23.57 1.36 -23.01
N PRO A 741 22.45 1.91 -23.49
CA PRO A 741 21.49 1.17 -24.30
C PRO A 741 21.92 1.10 -25.77
N VAL A 742 23.13 0.58 -26.00
CA VAL A 742 23.67 0.30 -27.33
C VAL A 742 23.42 -1.17 -27.63
N VAL A 743 22.86 -1.44 -28.80
CA VAL A 743 22.50 -2.79 -29.26
C VAL A 743 23.32 -3.14 -30.51
N CYS A 744 23.62 -4.42 -30.65
CA CYS A 744 24.42 -4.94 -31.75
C CYS A 744 23.53 -5.52 -32.86
N ASN A 745 24.02 -5.49 -34.10
CA ASN A 745 23.38 -6.21 -35.21
C ASN A 745 23.72 -7.71 -35.18
N ARG A 746 23.21 -8.47 -36.17
CA ARG A 746 23.46 -9.92 -36.32
C ARG A 746 24.95 -10.30 -36.44
N GLU A 747 25.81 -9.38 -36.88
CA GLU A 747 27.27 -9.58 -36.95
C GLU A 747 27.99 -9.26 -35.63
N GLY A 748 27.24 -8.90 -34.57
CA GLY A 748 27.80 -8.51 -33.28
C GLY A 748 28.40 -7.10 -33.25
N GLN A 749 28.09 -6.24 -34.24
CA GLN A 749 28.60 -4.88 -34.32
C GLN A 749 27.64 -3.90 -33.64
N ASP A 750 28.14 -3.02 -32.77
CA ASP A 750 27.35 -1.92 -32.20
C ASP A 750 26.77 -1.04 -33.32
N ILE A 751 25.44 -0.98 -33.43
CA ILE A 751 24.77 -0.36 -34.59
C ILE A 751 23.80 0.73 -34.20
N ALA A 752 23.08 0.58 -33.09
CA ALA A 752 22.01 1.50 -32.70
C ALA A 752 21.99 1.76 -31.18
N ARG A 753 21.56 2.96 -30.83
CA ARG A 753 21.19 3.35 -29.46
C ARG A 753 19.68 3.38 -29.35
N VAL A 754 19.13 2.62 -28.40
CA VAL A 754 17.68 2.43 -28.21
C VAL A 754 17.21 3.17 -26.95
N GLU A 755 16.23 4.06 -27.07
CA GLU A 755 15.72 4.82 -25.93
C GLU A 755 14.22 5.15 -26.07
N PHE A 756 13.49 5.18 -24.96
CA PHE A 756 12.17 5.81 -24.93
C PHE A 756 12.32 7.33 -24.97
N ALA A 757 11.58 8.00 -25.85
CA ALA A 757 11.62 9.44 -25.93
C ALA A 757 10.84 10.09 -24.79
N SER A 758 11.36 11.20 -24.26
CA SER A 758 10.71 11.98 -23.22
C SER A 758 9.70 13.00 -23.75
N THR A 759 9.61 13.18 -25.07
CA THR A 759 8.58 13.96 -25.78
C THR A 759 8.46 13.47 -27.22
N TYR A 760 7.32 13.73 -27.89
CA TYR A 760 7.20 13.52 -29.34
C TYR A 760 8.25 14.30 -30.12
N ARG A 761 8.54 15.56 -29.71
CA ARG A 761 9.57 16.40 -30.33
C ARG A 761 10.94 15.75 -30.27
N GLU A 762 11.32 15.19 -29.11
CA GLU A 762 12.59 14.46 -28.98
C GLU A 762 12.65 13.24 -29.91
N ALA A 763 11.54 12.50 -30.04
CA ALA A 763 11.47 11.32 -30.91
C ALA A 763 11.61 11.68 -32.39
N ALA A 764 10.91 12.72 -32.83
CA ALA A 764 10.83 13.11 -34.24
C ALA A 764 12.01 13.99 -34.72
N MET A 765 12.76 14.61 -33.80
CA MET A 765 13.85 15.51 -34.16
C MET A 765 15.07 14.79 -34.73
N HIS A 766 15.49 15.20 -35.91
CA HIS A 766 16.65 14.67 -36.63
C HIS A 766 17.44 15.80 -37.32
N GLY A 767 18.71 15.54 -37.66
CA GLY A 767 19.53 16.49 -38.40
C GLY A 767 19.12 16.55 -39.88
N ALA A 768 19.39 17.67 -40.55
CA ALA A 768 19.01 17.88 -41.96
C ALA A 768 19.62 16.86 -42.96
N GLN A 769 20.61 16.08 -42.54
CA GLN A 769 21.27 15.04 -43.36
C GLN A 769 21.02 13.62 -42.86
N ASP A 770 20.22 13.44 -41.79
CA ASP A 770 19.86 12.13 -41.26
C ASP A 770 18.68 11.57 -42.08
N THR A 771 18.61 10.24 -42.24
CA THR A 771 17.40 9.57 -42.75
C THR A 771 16.56 9.10 -41.57
N VAL A 772 15.23 9.22 -41.67
CA VAL A 772 14.29 8.82 -40.61
C VAL A 772 13.23 7.90 -41.17
N ASP A 773 13.16 6.70 -40.59
CA ASP A 773 12.06 5.76 -40.82
C ASP A 773 11.16 5.76 -39.59
N VAL A 774 9.86 5.87 -39.80
CA VAL A 774 8.84 5.83 -38.75
C VAL A 774 8.05 4.54 -38.91
N VAL A 775 8.10 3.68 -37.90
CA VAL A 775 7.49 2.35 -37.92
C VAL A 775 6.52 2.25 -36.76
N ASP A 776 5.26 1.91 -37.06
CA ASP A 776 4.27 1.60 -36.05
C ASP A 776 4.31 0.11 -35.70
N GLY A 777 4.24 -0.19 -34.42
CA GLY A 777 4.01 -1.52 -33.88
C GLY A 777 2.82 -1.53 -32.92
N PRO A 778 2.51 -2.67 -32.29
CA PRO A 778 1.38 -2.76 -31.37
C PRO A 778 1.52 -1.77 -30.21
N MET A 779 0.66 -0.75 -30.18
CA MET A 779 0.60 0.31 -29.17
C MET A 779 1.88 1.15 -29.00
N HIS A 780 2.73 1.24 -30.03
CA HIS A 780 3.91 2.10 -30.04
C HIS A 780 4.31 2.54 -31.44
N THR A 781 5.12 3.60 -31.51
CA THR A 781 5.79 4.07 -32.73
C THR A 781 7.29 4.18 -32.47
N SER A 782 8.10 3.68 -33.40
CA SER A 782 9.56 3.76 -33.40
C SER A 782 10.03 4.74 -34.47
N PHE A 783 10.91 5.65 -34.08
CA PHE A 783 11.62 6.58 -34.96
C PHE A 783 13.06 6.12 -35.09
N ILE A 784 13.40 5.58 -36.26
CA ILE A 784 14.73 5.06 -36.58
C ILE A 784 15.49 6.16 -37.33
N ILE A 785 16.41 6.81 -36.62
CA ILE A 785 17.21 7.92 -37.16
C ILE A 785 18.61 7.41 -37.49
N SER A 786 18.91 7.32 -38.78
CA SER A 786 20.20 6.84 -39.30
C SER A 786 21.05 8.04 -39.74
N PRO A 787 22.13 8.37 -39.01
CA PRO A 787 22.97 9.51 -39.33
C PRO A 787 23.90 9.22 -40.52
N ARG A 788 24.25 10.25 -41.29
CA ARG A 788 25.24 10.14 -42.38
C ARG A 788 26.65 9.96 -41.81
N GLY A 789 27.23 8.76 -41.92
CA GLY A 789 28.62 8.42 -41.49
C GLY A 789 28.71 7.27 -40.48
N ARG A 790 29.92 6.99 -39.94
CA ARG A 790 30.18 5.88 -38.97
C ARG A 790 29.68 6.17 -37.53
N ARG A 791 28.53 6.82 -37.36
CA ARG A 791 27.91 7.08 -36.04
C ARG A 791 26.73 6.13 -35.82
N LEU A 792 26.53 5.64 -34.61
CA LEU A 792 25.40 4.75 -34.25
C LEU A 792 24.05 5.37 -34.64
N ALA A 793 23.14 4.53 -35.17
CA ALA A 793 21.74 4.89 -35.37
C ALA A 793 21.07 5.20 -34.01
N ARG A 794 19.97 5.95 -34.04
CA ARG A 794 19.16 6.27 -32.85
C ARG A 794 17.75 5.76 -33.07
N ILE A 795 17.32 4.81 -32.25
CA ILE A 795 15.94 4.30 -32.28
C ILE A 795 15.22 4.88 -31.06
N LYS A 796 14.27 5.78 -31.33
CA LYS A 796 13.46 6.45 -30.31
C LYS A 796 12.04 5.91 -30.34
N MET A 797 11.58 5.36 -29.22
CA MET A 797 10.25 4.78 -29.11
C MET A 797 9.30 5.67 -28.34
N VAL A 798 8.04 5.71 -28.75
CA VAL A 798 6.95 6.37 -28.04
C VAL A 798 5.75 5.44 -27.94
N LEU A 799 5.17 5.31 -26.75
CA LEU A 799 4.01 4.45 -26.50
C LEU A 799 2.70 5.19 -26.76
N TRP A 800 1.65 4.47 -27.16
CA TRP A 800 0.32 5.03 -27.43
C TRP A 800 -0.58 5.00 -26.20
N ALA A 801 -1.58 5.87 -26.16
CA ALA A 801 -2.56 5.90 -25.06
C ALA A 801 -3.34 4.60 -24.98
N GLY A 802 -3.37 4.00 -23.78
CA GLY A 802 -3.99 2.70 -23.52
C GLY A 802 -3.02 1.52 -23.48
N CYS A 803 -1.70 1.75 -23.62
CA CYS A 803 -0.73 0.66 -23.56
C CYS A 803 -0.61 0.01 -22.16
N GLU A 804 -0.62 -1.32 -22.13
CA GLU A 804 -0.24 -2.15 -20.97
C GLU A 804 1.30 -2.31 -20.86
N PRO A 805 1.84 -2.75 -19.70
CA PRO A 805 3.30 -2.88 -19.47
C PRO A 805 4.01 -3.77 -20.49
N LYS A 806 3.36 -4.83 -20.96
CA LYS A 806 3.91 -5.73 -22.00
C LYS A 806 4.27 -5.00 -23.30
N HIS A 807 3.54 -3.93 -23.66
CA HIS A 807 3.80 -3.17 -24.89
C HIS A 807 5.09 -2.37 -24.80
N ALA A 808 5.51 -1.96 -23.60
CA ALA A 808 6.81 -1.30 -23.41
C ALA A 808 7.96 -2.29 -23.66
N ILE A 809 7.82 -3.53 -23.18
CA ILE A 809 8.79 -4.61 -23.44
C ILE A 809 8.81 -4.94 -24.94
N LEU A 810 7.64 -5.10 -25.56
CA LEU A 810 7.50 -5.40 -26.99
C LEU A 810 8.13 -4.29 -27.86
N ALA A 811 7.86 -3.01 -27.54
CA ALA A 811 8.47 -1.89 -28.26
C ALA A 811 10.00 -1.98 -28.24
N TRP A 812 10.58 -2.30 -27.08
CA TRP A 812 12.03 -2.47 -26.94
C TRP A 812 12.56 -3.65 -27.75
N PHE A 813 11.84 -4.77 -27.79
CA PHE A 813 12.20 -5.90 -28.63
C PHE A 813 12.12 -5.56 -30.11
N HIS A 814 11.07 -4.89 -30.59
CA HIS A 814 10.99 -4.39 -31.98
C HIS A 814 12.16 -3.47 -32.32
N ALA A 815 12.52 -2.54 -31.44
CA ALA A 815 13.69 -1.69 -31.66
C ALA A 815 14.99 -2.50 -31.74
N MET A 816 15.11 -3.61 -31.01
CA MET A 816 16.23 -4.52 -31.11
C MET A 816 16.23 -5.33 -32.40
N GLU A 817 15.07 -5.77 -32.89
CA GLU A 817 14.94 -6.44 -34.20
C GLU A 817 15.30 -5.53 -35.35
N ASP A 818 14.77 -4.30 -35.32
CA ASP A 818 15.10 -3.26 -36.28
C ASP A 818 16.62 -3.09 -36.34
N ALA A 819 17.29 -3.01 -35.18
CA ALA A 819 18.74 -2.93 -35.11
C ALA A 819 19.45 -4.23 -35.53
N TRP A 820 18.87 -5.40 -35.26
CA TRP A 820 19.43 -6.70 -35.60
C TRP A 820 19.66 -6.86 -37.10
N GLU A 821 18.72 -6.35 -37.90
CA GLU A 821 18.74 -6.40 -39.36
C GLU A 821 19.54 -5.26 -40.01
N MET A 822 19.99 -4.26 -39.25
CA MET A 822 20.74 -3.13 -39.78
C MET A 822 22.17 -3.55 -40.20
N LYS A 823 22.50 -3.30 -41.46
CA LYS A 823 23.88 -3.27 -41.94
C LYS A 823 24.55 -1.93 -41.56
N LYS A 824 25.88 -1.85 -41.67
CA LYS A 824 26.66 -0.62 -41.42
C LYS A 824 26.27 0.57 -42.29
N ASP A 825 25.62 0.34 -43.42
CA ASP A 825 25.05 1.35 -44.33
C ASP A 825 23.55 1.61 -44.07
N TYR A 826 22.99 1.04 -42.99
CA TYR A 826 21.63 1.20 -42.51
C TYR A 826 20.51 0.71 -43.45
N LYS A 827 20.83 -0.15 -44.42
CA LYS A 827 19.82 -0.79 -45.29
C LYS A 827 19.26 -2.06 -44.64
N LYS A 828 17.92 -2.12 -44.46
CA LYS A 828 17.20 -3.35 -44.06
C LYS A 828 17.29 -4.39 -45.18
N THR A 829 17.60 -5.64 -44.82
CA THR A 829 17.51 -6.78 -45.74
C THR A 829 16.28 -7.58 -45.31
N LEU A 830 15.15 -7.45 -46.01
CA LEU A 830 13.93 -8.24 -45.72
C LEU A 830 14.23 -9.74 -45.93
N LEU A 831 14.35 -10.49 -44.85
CA LEU A 831 14.31 -11.95 -44.88
C LEU A 831 13.16 -12.39 -43.97
N LEU A 832 12.23 -13.16 -44.53
CA LEU A 832 11.01 -13.66 -43.88
C LEU A 832 11.25 -14.83 -42.91
N GLU A 833 12.50 -15.23 -42.68
CA GLU A 833 12.87 -16.36 -41.83
C GLU A 833 13.73 -15.88 -40.65
N GLY A 834 13.14 -15.92 -39.44
CA GLY A 834 13.79 -15.47 -38.22
C GLY A 834 12.90 -15.68 -37.00
N ARG A 835 13.47 -15.39 -35.82
CA ARG A 835 12.71 -15.30 -34.57
C ARG A 835 12.22 -13.87 -34.42
N HIS A 836 11.03 -13.70 -33.89
CA HIS A 836 10.39 -12.41 -33.78
C HIS A 836 9.94 -12.08 -32.34
N ALA A 837 9.81 -10.80 -32.04
CA ALA A 837 9.38 -10.25 -30.78
C ALA A 837 7.90 -10.52 -30.51
N GLU A 838 7.12 -10.73 -31.57
CA GLU A 838 5.70 -11.11 -31.51
C GLU A 838 5.51 -12.63 -31.40
N ASP A 839 6.58 -13.43 -31.41
CA ASP A 839 6.48 -14.89 -31.29
C ASP A 839 5.83 -15.27 -29.95
N GLU A 840 4.65 -15.90 -29.99
CA GLU A 840 3.94 -16.38 -28.79
C GLU A 840 4.79 -17.34 -27.95
N GLU A 841 5.69 -18.10 -28.61
CA GLU A 841 6.66 -18.98 -27.95
C GLU A 841 7.60 -18.19 -27.03
N LEU A 842 8.13 -17.03 -27.47
CA LEU A 842 9.01 -16.19 -26.67
C LEU A 842 8.31 -15.76 -25.36
N TRP A 843 7.11 -15.21 -25.48
CA TRP A 843 6.34 -14.71 -24.32
C TRP A 843 5.94 -15.82 -23.36
N THR A 844 5.63 -17.01 -23.90
CA THR A 844 5.33 -18.20 -23.10
C THR A 844 6.57 -18.68 -22.35
N LEU A 845 7.68 -18.87 -23.05
CA LEU A 845 8.96 -19.28 -22.47
C LEU A 845 9.45 -18.28 -21.41
N MET A 846 9.29 -16.97 -21.61
CA MET A 846 9.66 -15.97 -20.60
C MET A 846 8.88 -16.16 -19.30
N LYS A 847 7.57 -16.41 -19.36
CA LYS A 847 6.75 -16.69 -18.17
C LYS A 847 7.17 -18.01 -17.50
N GLU A 848 7.37 -19.07 -18.29
CA GLU A 848 7.82 -20.37 -17.78
C GLU A 848 9.20 -20.30 -17.10
N ARG A 849 10.09 -19.44 -17.59
CA ARG A 849 11.41 -19.18 -17.01
C ARG A 849 11.38 -18.23 -15.80
N GLY A 850 10.22 -17.76 -15.39
CA GLY A 850 10.02 -16.98 -14.16
C GLY A 850 10.11 -15.46 -14.31
N TRP A 851 10.00 -14.92 -15.53
CA TRP A 851 9.95 -13.46 -15.74
C TRP A 851 8.57 -12.88 -15.40
N ASN A 852 8.56 -11.77 -14.68
CA ASN A 852 7.35 -10.99 -14.42
C ASN A 852 7.16 -9.92 -15.49
N LEU A 853 6.17 -10.13 -16.36
CA LEU A 853 5.87 -9.27 -17.52
C LEU A 853 4.71 -8.29 -17.27
N GLN A 854 4.15 -8.29 -16.07
CA GLN A 854 2.99 -7.46 -15.71
C GLN A 854 3.37 -6.16 -14.98
N THR A 855 4.65 -5.96 -14.66
CA THR A 855 5.10 -4.77 -13.91
C THR A 855 5.45 -3.62 -14.84
N GLN A 856 5.21 -2.38 -14.36
CA GLN A 856 5.58 -1.15 -15.07
C GLN A 856 7.07 -0.77 -14.90
N ALA A 857 7.90 -1.65 -14.33
CA ALA A 857 9.30 -1.39 -13.98
C ALA A 857 10.25 -1.23 -15.18
N PHE A 858 9.72 -1.16 -16.41
CA PHE A 858 10.52 -1.01 -17.64
C PHE A 858 10.70 0.45 -18.07
N GLU A 859 9.76 1.33 -17.69
CA GLU A 859 9.75 2.74 -18.09
C GLU A 859 10.62 3.59 -17.15
N THR A 860 11.65 4.26 -17.70
CA THR A 860 12.68 5.00 -16.94
C THR A 860 12.55 6.53 -17.09
N CYS A 861 11.46 7.00 -17.69
CA CYS A 861 11.12 8.40 -17.92
C CYS A 861 9.62 8.60 -17.65
N ALA A 862 9.17 9.86 -17.54
CA ALA A 862 7.74 10.15 -17.40
C ALA A 862 6.94 9.46 -18.53
N PRO A 863 5.90 8.67 -18.21
CA PRO A 863 5.18 7.89 -19.19
C PRO A 863 4.39 8.82 -20.11
N ILE A 864 4.96 9.15 -21.27
CA ILE A 864 4.23 9.86 -22.32
C ILE A 864 3.47 8.84 -23.15
N ARG A 865 2.25 9.22 -23.51
CA ARG A 865 1.34 8.43 -24.34
C ARG A 865 0.85 9.27 -25.50
N LEU A 866 1.07 8.81 -26.72
CA LEU A 866 0.57 9.49 -27.92
C LEU A 866 -0.92 9.22 -28.12
N ARG A 867 -1.64 10.28 -28.45
CA ARG A 867 -2.91 10.23 -29.17
C ARG A 867 -2.72 11.01 -30.45
N VAL A 868 -2.98 10.37 -31.57
CA VAL A 868 -2.89 11.00 -32.89
C VAL A 868 -4.31 11.19 -33.41
N GLN A 869 -4.60 12.37 -33.94
CA GLN A 869 -5.85 12.67 -34.63
C GLN A 869 -5.52 13.34 -35.95
N SER A 870 -6.25 12.99 -37.00
CA SER A 870 -6.12 13.67 -38.29
C SER A 870 -6.70 15.07 -38.19
N VAL A 871 -5.93 16.08 -38.58
CA VAL A 871 -6.39 17.47 -38.70
C VAL A 871 -6.48 17.79 -40.18
N VAL A 872 -7.70 17.84 -40.71
CA VAL A 872 -7.94 18.39 -42.05
C VAL A 872 -7.93 19.90 -41.91
N TYR A 873 -6.84 20.54 -42.34
CA TYR A 873 -6.84 21.99 -42.54
C TYR A 873 -7.83 22.30 -43.66
N LYS A 874 -9.01 22.82 -43.31
CA LYS A 874 -9.75 23.64 -44.26
C LYS A 874 -8.93 24.91 -44.43
N ASP A 875 -8.50 25.19 -45.65
CA ASP A 875 -7.80 26.41 -46.02
C ASP A 875 -8.52 27.64 -45.43
N LYS A 876 -7.71 28.61 -45.00
CA LYS A 876 -8.12 29.85 -44.33
C LYS A 876 -9.24 30.60 -45.03
#